data_AF-A0A5E3WDL7-F1
#
_entry.id   AF-A0A5E3WDL7-F1
#
_cell.length_a   1.000
_cell.length_b   1.000
_cell.length_c   1.000
_cell.angle_alpha   90.00
_cell.angle_beta   90.00
_cell.angle_gamma   90.00
#
_symmetry.space_group_name_H-M   'P 1'
#
loop_
_entity.id
_entity.type
_entity.pdbx_description
1 polymer ?
#
loop_
_entity_poly.entity_id
_entity_poly.type
_entity_poly.pdbx_seq_one_letter_code
_entity_poly.pdbx_strand_id
1 'polypeptide(L)'
;MAPKPSAEGAELIETFKSIGLSQAKAAEAAKSAKSAAVLKDVIARHDLAHKGLDEKQASLISTLAVSGVKLSDDERDYVVRGVLDGRLKATDQVNAAVKYLDSHPLPVDDKVFDKACGVGFTITPEELYSSVTGYLQTNAVAGWANMNQVIGALKGTDLRWANALELKSTVERAFTEAFGQKEAAKPKTKESKKAAASKTAEAEASSTSTRSVFDEGFLGKLHKPGENPQIKPELRDAHLLTTGGQVWTRFPPEPNGFLHIGHSKAIFVNFGYAAHHGGHCYLRYDDTNPEAEEAVYFESILEMVRWLGFEPWKITYSSDYFDKLYELAVELIKRDKAYVCHCTGEEIHAHRGGDDGGARTACVHRTRPIAESLAEFEGMKDGKYKPGEAVLRMKQDLEDGNPQMWDLAAYRVLLAPHHRTGDKWKIYPTYDFTHCLVDSFENISHSLCTVEFILSRVSYEWLCDALEVYKPRQSEYGRLNLQGTVMSKRKILALVKERIVMGWDDPRMYTLIALRRRGVPPGAIISFVSQLGVSTSPSNIQLARFDQTVRSYLENSAPRLLMVLRPLKVTIENLPEDYVLMVEKPFHPKLPALGMTTIPFTRSLYIDRDDFRLEDSPDYFRLAPGKTVGLFQAPHPITCVSYKADPATGDVIEIIARLEDGADGRPVKKPKAFIQWVAEHVPSGSPVRVDETRVFHQLFKSDNPAAAPDFRADVNPDSLEVIKGALVEVGFWTLAKRSYAEARRESKARTDAALRENTTVNATEDTPKVTSEQLVGPECVRFQGLRTAYFALDNKDGKVAALNEPEDTAPGRRDGDFVVLNRIVSLKEDAGKAA
;
A
#
# COMPACT_ATOMS: atom_id res chain seq x y z
N MET A 1 19.88 -28.85 -3.13
CA MET A 1 20.89 -28.25 -4.03
C MET A 1 20.59 -28.75 -5.44
N ALA A 2 20.22 -27.85 -6.34
CA ALA A 2 20.21 -28.17 -7.77
C ALA A 2 21.65 -28.43 -8.23
N PRO A 3 21.89 -29.35 -9.18
CA PRO A 3 23.24 -29.64 -9.66
C PRO A 3 23.89 -28.39 -10.27
N LYS A 4 25.19 -28.18 -10.01
CA LYS A 4 25.99 -27.13 -10.66
C LYS A 4 25.96 -27.34 -12.19
N PRO A 5 25.79 -26.29 -13.01
CA PRO A 5 25.84 -26.42 -14.46
C PRO A 5 27.22 -26.91 -14.92
N SER A 6 27.26 -27.68 -16.02
CA SER A 6 28.50 -28.10 -16.68
C SER A 6 29.32 -26.89 -17.13
N ALA A 7 30.63 -27.05 -17.34
CA ALA A 7 31.53 -25.96 -17.79
C ALA A 7 31.02 -25.29 -19.08
N GLU A 8 30.46 -26.07 -20.00
CA GLU A 8 29.83 -25.60 -21.24
C GLU A 8 28.55 -24.78 -20.98
N GLY A 9 27.76 -25.15 -19.96
CA GLY A 9 26.58 -24.39 -19.56
C GLY A 9 26.93 -23.02 -18.95
N ALA A 10 28.07 -22.91 -18.26
CA ALA A 10 28.53 -21.63 -17.71
C ALA A 10 28.97 -20.65 -18.81
N GLU A 11 29.63 -21.14 -19.86
CA GLU A 11 30.06 -20.33 -21.02
C GLU A 11 28.86 -19.82 -21.83
N LEU A 12 27.84 -20.65 -22.03
CA LEU A 12 26.59 -20.25 -22.68
C LEU A 12 25.86 -19.17 -21.89
N ILE A 13 25.82 -19.27 -20.56
CA ILE A 13 25.20 -18.26 -19.70
C ILE A 13 25.88 -16.90 -19.84
N GLU A 14 27.21 -16.85 -19.83
CA GLU A 14 27.94 -15.59 -20.04
C GLU A 14 27.73 -15.02 -21.45
N THR A 15 27.71 -15.89 -22.47
CA THR A 15 27.41 -15.49 -23.85
C THR A 15 26.00 -14.88 -23.95
N PHE A 16 25.01 -15.47 -23.30
CA PHE A 16 23.63 -14.98 -23.33
C PHE A 16 23.43 -13.71 -22.51
N LYS A 17 24.19 -13.53 -21.43
CA LYS A 17 24.22 -12.26 -20.68
C LYS A 17 24.81 -11.11 -21.49
N SER A 18 25.77 -11.39 -22.38
CA SER A 18 26.43 -10.36 -23.20
C SER A 18 25.45 -9.58 -24.10
N ILE A 19 24.29 -10.16 -24.42
CA ILE A 19 23.24 -9.51 -25.20
C ILE A 19 22.14 -8.84 -24.36
N GLY A 20 22.31 -8.74 -23.03
CA GLY A 20 21.35 -8.06 -22.14
C GLY A 20 20.35 -8.96 -21.41
N LEU A 21 20.51 -10.30 -21.45
CA LEU A 21 19.68 -11.21 -20.65
C LEU A 21 20.12 -11.22 -19.17
N SER A 22 19.15 -11.26 -18.25
CA SER A 22 19.42 -11.47 -16.82
C SER A 22 19.97 -12.86 -16.53
N GLN A 23 20.65 -13.03 -15.39
CA GLN A 23 21.23 -14.32 -14.97
C GLN A 23 20.22 -15.47 -15.01
N ALA A 24 18.98 -15.23 -14.58
CA ALA A 24 17.92 -16.24 -14.57
C ALA A 24 17.49 -16.65 -15.98
N LYS A 25 17.26 -15.68 -16.87
CA LYS A 25 16.84 -15.91 -18.26
C LYS A 25 17.95 -16.54 -19.10
N ALA A 26 19.21 -16.12 -18.91
CA ALA A 26 20.37 -16.73 -19.55
C ALA A 26 20.55 -18.19 -19.11
N ALA A 27 20.40 -18.47 -17.81
CA ALA A 27 20.42 -19.84 -17.28
C ALA A 27 19.27 -20.69 -17.82
N GLU A 28 18.08 -20.10 -18.02
CA GLU A 28 16.94 -20.78 -18.62
C GLU A 28 17.14 -21.08 -20.10
N ALA A 29 17.62 -20.12 -20.88
CA ALA A 29 17.93 -20.29 -22.31
C ALA A 29 19.01 -21.37 -22.54
N ALA A 30 19.96 -21.50 -21.60
CA ALA A 30 21.01 -22.52 -21.64
C ALA A 30 20.52 -23.95 -21.32
N LYS A 31 19.28 -24.16 -20.83
CA LYS A 31 18.77 -25.49 -20.47
C LYS A 31 18.52 -26.40 -21.68
N SER A 32 18.07 -25.83 -22.81
CA SER A 32 17.75 -26.58 -24.02
C SER A 32 18.93 -26.51 -24.98
N ALA A 33 19.69 -27.60 -25.11
CA ALA A 33 20.88 -27.64 -25.98
C ALA A 33 20.58 -27.18 -27.42
N LYS A 34 19.40 -27.54 -27.96
CA LYS A 34 18.98 -27.19 -29.32
C LYS A 34 18.70 -25.68 -29.47
N SER A 35 17.98 -25.09 -28.51
CA SER A 35 17.65 -23.66 -28.53
C SER A 35 18.85 -22.80 -28.16
N ALA A 36 19.71 -23.28 -27.26
CA ALA A 36 20.95 -22.61 -26.86
C ALA A 36 21.94 -22.52 -28.03
N ALA A 37 22.06 -23.59 -28.84
CA ALA A 37 22.88 -23.55 -30.05
C ALA A 37 22.38 -22.51 -31.06
N VAL A 38 21.05 -22.46 -31.30
CA VAL A 38 20.42 -21.45 -32.17
C VAL A 38 20.64 -20.03 -31.64
N LEU A 39 20.50 -19.81 -30.33
CA LEU A 39 20.73 -18.50 -29.72
C LEU A 39 22.20 -18.06 -29.85
N LYS A 40 23.15 -18.95 -29.56
CA LYS A 40 24.59 -18.67 -29.70
C LYS A 40 24.95 -18.27 -31.13
N ASP A 41 24.39 -18.99 -32.10
CA ASP A 41 24.57 -18.77 -33.53
C ASP A 41 23.96 -17.43 -33.99
N VAL A 42 22.73 -17.10 -33.57
CA VAL A 42 22.09 -15.79 -33.85
C VAL A 42 22.90 -14.63 -33.25
N ILE A 43 23.42 -14.79 -32.03
CA ILE A 43 24.26 -13.77 -31.37
C ILE A 43 25.52 -13.50 -32.20
N ALA A 44 26.19 -14.56 -32.66
CA ALA A 44 27.42 -14.44 -33.43
C ALA A 44 27.18 -13.82 -34.81
N ARG A 45 26.14 -14.23 -35.54
CA ARG A 45 25.86 -13.73 -36.90
C ARG A 45 25.48 -12.26 -36.95
N HIS A 46 24.75 -11.78 -35.94
CA HIS A 46 24.25 -10.39 -35.92
C HIS A 46 25.09 -9.46 -35.04
N ASP A 47 26.22 -9.94 -34.51
CA ASP A 47 27.08 -9.24 -33.57
C ASP A 47 26.31 -8.59 -32.41
N LEU A 48 25.38 -9.34 -31.83
CA LEU A 48 24.41 -8.80 -30.87
C LEU A 48 25.06 -8.37 -29.55
N ALA A 49 26.21 -8.93 -29.20
CA ALA A 49 26.95 -8.61 -27.97
C ALA A 49 27.45 -7.15 -27.94
N HIS A 50 27.66 -6.54 -29.11
CA HIS A 50 28.14 -5.17 -29.23
C HIS A 50 27.04 -4.15 -29.59
N LYS A 51 25.80 -4.62 -29.84
CA LYS A 51 24.67 -3.74 -30.21
C LYS A 51 23.96 -3.08 -29.03
N GLY A 52 24.28 -3.43 -27.78
CA GLY A 52 23.73 -2.79 -26.59
C GLY A 52 22.20 -2.95 -26.46
N LEU A 53 21.70 -4.15 -26.73
CA LEU A 53 20.26 -4.46 -26.66
C LEU A 53 19.71 -4.24 -25.24
N ASP A 54 18.49 -3.74 -25.15
CA ASP A 54 17.76 -3.74 -23.89
C ASP A 54 17.29 -5.18 -23.54
N GLU A 55 16.96 -5.41 -22.26
CA GLU A 55 16.54 -6.75 -21.79
C GLU A 55 15.30 -7.27 -22.55
N LYS A 56 14.45 -6.37 -23.07
CA LYS A 56 13.23 -6.73 -23.79
C LYS A 56 13.57 -7.27 -25.18
N GLN A 57 14.40 -6.58 -25.95
CA GLN A 57 14.88 -7.06 -27.24
C GLN A 57 15.67 -8.37 -27.09
N ALA A 58 16.54 -8.46 -26.08
CA ALA A 58 17.28 -9.68 -25.75
C ALA A 58 16.33 -10.87 -25.46
N SER A 59 15.27 -10.62 -24.70
CA SER A 59 14.24 -11.62 -24.37
C SER A 59 13.44 -12.06 -25.61
N LEU A 60 13.19 -11.16 -26.57
CA LEU A 60 12.51 -11.49 -27.83
C LEU A 60 13.38 -12.35 -28.75
N ILE A 61 14.68 -12.05 -28.82
CA ILE A 61 15.65 -12.87 -29.58
C ILE A 61 15.81 -14.25 -28.93
N SER A 62 15.83 -14.32 -27.60
CA SER A 62 15.81 -15.60 -26.89
C SER A 62 14.52 -16.39 -27.15
N THR A 63 13.37 -15.71 -27.29
CA THR A 63 12.10 -16.34 -27.66
C THR A 63 12.17 -16.95 -29.06
N LEU A 64 12.72 -16.20 -30.02
CA LEU A 64 12.94 -16.68 -31.39
C LEU A 64 13.82 -17.93 -31.41
N ALA A 65 14.87 -18.00 -30.59
CA ALA A 65 15.71 -19.19 -30.51
C ALA A 65 14.99 -20.44 -29.96
N VAL A 66 13.90 -20.25 -29.21
CA VAL A 66 13.06 -21.34 -28.70
C VAL A 66 11.99 -21.75 -29.71
N SER A 67 11.23 -20.79 -30.26
CA SER A 67 10.11 -21.08 -31.16
C SER A 67 10.53 -21.28 -32.63
N GLY A 68 11.59 -20.60 -33.08
CA GLY A 68 12.10 -20.57 -34.45
C GLY A 68 13.11 -21.68 -34.78
N VAL A 69 13.20 -22.75 -33.99
CA VAL A 69 14.17 -23.84 -34.16
C VAL A 69 14.03 -24.57 -35.52
N LYS A 70 12.84 -24.52 -36.14
CA LYS A 70 12.56 -25.13 -37.45
C LYS A 70 12.83 -24.22 -38.63
N LEU A 71 13.03 -22.93 -38.40
CA LEU A 71 13.27 -21.95 -39.44
C LEU A 71 14.70 -22.04 -39.96
N SER A 72 14.86 -21.78 -41.25
CA SER A 72 16.15 -21.57 -41.89
C SER A 72 16.88 -20.37 -41.28
N ASP A 73 18.18 -20.27 -41.57
CA ASP A 73 19.02 -19.17 -41.11
C ASP A 73 18.52 -17.82 -41.62
N ASP A 74 18.17 -17.72 -42.91
CA ASP A 74 17.69 -16.49 -43.53
C ASP A 74 16.34 -16.02 -42.95
N GLU A 75 15.45 -16.96 -42.60
CA GLU A 75 14.16 -16.67 -41.96
C GLU A 75 14.35 -16.16 -40.52
N ARG A 76 15.28 -16.76 -39.77
CA ARG A 76 15.65 -16.25 -38.43
C ARG A 76 16.24 -14.85 -38.53
N ASP A 77 17.11 -14.61 -39.50
CA ASP A 77 17.72 -13.29 -39.73
C ASP A 77 16.69 -12.23 -40.08
N TYR A 78 15.63 -12.60 -40.80
CA TYR A 78 14.50 -11.72 -41.08
C TYR A 78 13.74 -11.32 -39.80
N VAL A 79 13.47 -12.27 -38.89
CA VAL A 79 12.81 -11.97 -37.60
C VAL A 79 13.71 -11.16 -36.66
N VAL A 80 15.01 -11.46 -36.61
CA VAL A 80 16.00 -10.70 -35.82
C VAL A 80 16.01 -9.24 -36.27
N ARG A 81 16.06 -8.97 -37.58
CA ARG A 81 15.96 -7.60 -38.10
C ARG A 81 14.68 -6.90 -37.64
N GLY A 82 13.54 -7.59 -37.69
CA GLY A 82 12.25 -7.08 -37.20
C GLY A 82 12.21 -6.76 -35.70
N VAL A 83 13.03 -7.43 -34.88
CA VAL A 83 13.17 -7.09 -33.45
C VAL A 83 14.12 -5.91 -33.26
N LEU A 84 15.21 -5.85 -34.03
CA LEU A 84 16.22 -4.79 -33.95
C LEU A 84 15.70 -3.44 -34.45
N ASP A 85 14.92 -3.43 -35.54
CA ASP A 85 14.30 -2.22 -36.10
C ASP A 85 13.03 -1.78 -35.34
N GLY A 86 12.60 -2.58 -34.35
CA GLY A 86 11.47 -2.30 -33.49
C GLY A 86 10.10 -2.59 -34.11
N ARG A 87 9.99 -3.29 -35.24
CA ARG A 87 8.69 -3.74 -35.77
C ARG A 87 8.02 -4.78 -34.88
N LEU A 88 8.79 -5.73 -34.34
CA LEU A 88 8.35 -6.80 -33.45
C LEU A 88 8.71 -6.46 -32.00
N LYS A 89 7.72 -6.01 -31.23
CA LYS A 89 7.90 -5.46 -29.86
C LYS A 89 7.36 -6.38 -28.76
N ALA A 90 6.77 -7.53 -29.10
CA ALA A 90 6.16 -8.45 -28.15
C ALA A 90 6.37 -9.92 -28.54
N THR A 91 6.36 -10.80 -27.53
CA THR A 91 6.55 -12.25 -27.68
C THR A 91 5.54 -12.87 -28.64
N ASP A 92 4.28 -12.44 -28.59
CA ASP A 92 3.22 -12.93 -29.48
C ASP A 92 3.44 -12.54 -30.95
N GLN A 93 4.07 -11.39 -31.20
CA GLN A 93 4.43 -10.95 -32.55
C GLN A 93 5.60 -11.80 -33.08
N VAL A 94 6.60 -12.10 -32.25
CA VAL A 94 7.71 -13.01 -32.62
C VAL A 94 7.18 -14.42 -32.90
N ASN A 95 6.28 -14.94 -32.08
CA ASN A 95 5.68 -16.26 -32.31
C ASN A 95 4.79 -16.29 -33.57
N ALA A 96 4.08 -15.19 -33.87
CA ALA A 96 3.33 -15.06 -35.11
C ALA A 96 4.25 -14.97 -36.34
N ALA A 97 5.35 -14.22 -36.24
CA ALA A 97 6.38 -14.14 -37.28
C ALA A 97 6.98 -15.51 -37.58
N VAL A 98 7.32 -16.27 -36.54
CA VAL A 98 7.82 -17.64 -36.68
C VAL A 98 6.80 -18.53 -37.38
N LYS A 99 5.54 -18.49 -36.94
CA LYS A 99 4.47 -19.29 -37.54
C LYS A 99 4.20 -18.90 -39.00
N TYR A 100 4.31 -17.61 -39.32
CA TYR A 100 4.10 -17.12 -40.68
C TYR A 100 5.19 -17.63 -41.62
N LEU A 101 6.46 -17.55 -41.20
CA LEU A 101 7.61 -18.00 -41.98
C LEU A 101 7.68 -19.53 -42.11
N ASP A 102 7.23 -20.28 -41.10
CA ASP A 102 7.11 -21.75 -41.17
C ASP A 102 6.16 -22.20 -42.30
N SER A 103 5.20 -21.36 -42.70
CA SER A 103 4.28 -21.63 -43.81
C SER A 103 4.52 -20.79 -45.07
N HIS A 104 5.41 -19.80 -45.01
CA HIS A 104 5.74 -18.88 -46.12
C HIS A 104 7.25 -18.63 -46.15
N PRO A 105 8.02 -19.49 -46.83
CA PRO A 105 9.45 -19.31 -46.94
C PRO A 105 9.78 -18.03 -47.73
N LEU A 106 10.95 -17.46 -47.46
CA LEU A 106 11.41 -16.24 -48.13
C LEU A 106 11.52 -16.43 -49.67
N PRO A 107 11.27 -15.36 -50.46
CA PRO A 107 10.96 -13.99 -50.06
C PRO A 107 9.48 -13.78 -49.69
N VAL A 108 9.24 -13.00 -48.63
CA VAL A 108 7.89 -12.61 -48.18
C VAL A 108 7.62 -11.14 -48.49
N ASP A 109 6.35 -10.79 -48.69
CA ASP A 109 5.92 -9.40 -48.81
C ASP A 109 5.87 -8.77 -47.42
N ASP A 110 6.70 -7.74 -47.19
CA ASP A 110 6.82 -7.05 -45.90
C ASP A 110 5.47 -6.52 -45.38
N LYS A 111 4.56 -6.04 -46.24
CA LYS A 111 3.26 -5.53 -45.81
C LYS A 111 2.34 -6.66 -45.36
N VAL A 112 2.38 -7.80 -46.04
CA VAL A 112 1.59 -8.98 -45.68
C VAL A 112 2.13 -9.60 -44.39
N PHE A 113 3.45 -9.68 -44.25
CA PHE A 113 4.13 -10.13 -43.05
C PHE A 113 3.80 -9.23 -41.85
N ASP A 114 3.96 -7.91 -41.99
CA ASP A 114 3.71 -6.93 -40.93
C ASP A 114 2.26 -7.01 -40.46
N LYS A 115 1.30 -7.12 -41.39
CA LYS A 115 -0.12 -7.33 -41.06
C LYS A 115 -0.35 -8.64 -40.30
N ALA A 116 0.23 -9.75 -40.77
CA ALA A 116 0.08 -11.06 -40.12
C ALA A 116 0.70 -11.11 -38.71
N CYS A 117 1.69 -10.25 -38.44
CA CYS A 117 2.38 -10.15 -37.15
C CYS A 117 1.87 -9.00 -36.26
N GLY A 118 0.85 -8.25 -36.69
CA GLY A 118 0.30 -7.13 -35.94
C GLY A 118 1.27 -5.95 -35.81
N VAL A 119 2.22 -5.79 -36.73
CA VAL A 119 3.14 -4.65 -36.78
C VAL A 119 2.34 -3.42 -37.20
N GLY A 120 2.48 -2.33 -36.43
CA GLY A 120 1.74 -1.08 -36.69
C GLY A 120 0.24 -1.16 -36.40
N PHE A 121 -0.24 -2.23 -35.75
CA PHE A 121 -1.63 -2.30 -35.32
C PHE A 121 -1.91 -1.22 -34.27
N THR A 122 -2.86 -0.34 -34.59
CA THR A 122 -3.43 0.65 -33.68
C THR A 122 -4.94 0.59 -33.84
N ILE A 123 -5.65 0.63 -32.73
CA ILE A 123 -7.11 0.72 -32.72
C ILE A 123 -7.52 1.78 -31.72
N THR A 124 -8.43 2.68 -32.10
CA THR A 124 -8.96 3.66 -31.16
C THR A 124 -9.98 3.02 -30.23
N PRO A 125 -10.22 3.58 -29.03
CA PRO A 125 -11.28 3.10 -28.15
C PRO A 125 -12.66 3.04 -28.81
N GLU A 126 -12.94 3.96 -29.73
CA GLU A 126 -14.17 4.05 -30.50
C GLU A 126 -14.27 2.91 -31.53
N GLU A 127 -13.22 2.67 -32.31
CA GLU A 127 -13.15 1.58 -33.29
C GLU A 127 -13.22 0.19 -32.62
N LEU A 128 -12.55 0.04 -31.49
CA LEU A 128 -12.59 -1.17 -30.68
C LEU A 128 -14.02 -1.43 -30.20
N TYR A 129 -14.67 -0.41 -29.67
CA TYR A 129 -16.05 -0.50 -29.21
C TYR A 129 -17.02 -0.82 -30.36
N SER A 130 -16.92 -0.13 -31.49
CA SER A 130 -17.72 -0.43 -32.69
C SER A 130 -17.53 -1.88 -33.17
N SER A 131 -16.31 -2.40 -33.13
CA SER A 131 -16.00 -3.78 -33.50
C SER A 131 -16.64 -4.79 -32.53
N VAL A 132 -16.59 -4.51 -31.23
CA VAL A 132 -17.24 -5.32 -30.19
C VAL A 132 -18.77 -5.30 -30.36
N THR A 133 -19.37 -4.12 -30.48
CA THR A 133 -20.84 -3.99 -30.63
C THR A 133 -21.33 -4.61 -31.93
N GLY A 134 -20.60 -4.46 -33.03
CA GLY A 134 -20.92 -5.11 -34.31
C GLY A 134 -20.88 -6.63 -34.21
N TYR A 135 -19.91 -7.19 -33.46
CA TYR A 135 -19.86 -8.63 -33.19
C TYR A 135 -21.08 -9.10 -32.38
N LEU A 136 -21.49 -8.36 -31.35
CA LEU A 136 -22.68 -8.68 -30.54
C LEU A 136 -23.97 -8.70 -31.36
N GLN A 137 -24.14 -7.71 -32.25
CA GLN A 137 -25.30 -7.60 -33.14
C GLN A 137 -25.35 -8.75 -34.16
N THR A 138 -24.21 -9.14 -34.70
CA THR A 138 -24.14 -10.15 -35.77
C THR A 138 -24.29 -11.59 -35.24
N ASN A 139 -23.87 -11.85 -34.00
CA ASN A 139 -23.76 -13.22 -33.45
C ASN A 139 -24.85 -13.57 -32.41
N ALA A 140 -25.90 -12.76 -32.28
CA ALA A 140 -27.08 -13.01 -31.42
C ALA A 140 -26.70 -13.54 -30.01
N VAL A 141 -25.81 -12.83 -29.32
CA VAL A 141 -25.22 -13.27 -28.05
C VAL A 141 -26.28 -13.27 -26.93
N ALA A 142 -26.44 -14.42 -26.25
CA ALA A 142 -27.46 -14.62 -25.22
C ALA A 142 -26.97 -14.23 -23.81
N GLY A 143 -26.69 -12.94 -23.60
CA GLY A 143 -26.44 -12.37 -22.27
C GLY A 143 -25.08 -12.71 -21.62
N TRP A 144 -24.92 -12.29 -20.36
CA TRP A 144 -23.64 -12.26 -19.63
C TRP A 144 -22.86 -13.59 -19.54
N ALA A 145 -23.52 -14.74 -19.71
CA ALA A 145 -22.87 -16.05 -19.69
C ALA A 145 -21.88 -16.24 -20.86
N ASN A 146 -22.11 -15.55 -21.98
CA ASN A 146 -21.29 -15.69 -23.19
C ASN A 146 -20.09 -14.73 -23.25
N MET A 147 -19.85 -13.90 -22.23
CA MET A 147 -18.79 -12.88 -22.24
C MET A 147 -17.40 -13.45 -22.54
N ASN A 148 -17.02 -14.55 -21.89
CA ASN A 148 -15.72 -15.17 -22.12
C ASN A 148 -15.60 -15.79 -23.53
N GLN A 149 -16.71 -16.28 -24.09
CA GLN A 149 -16.77 -16.78 -25.46
C GLN A 149 -16.60 -15.64 -26.47
N VAL A 150 -17.25 -14.48 -26.24
CA VAL A 150 -17.11 -13.29 -27.08
C VAL A 150 -15.68 -12.76 -27.06
N ILE A 151 -15.05 -12.66 -25.88
CA ILE A 151 -13.63 -12.28 -25.77
C ILE A 151 -12.75 -13.26 -26.53
N GLY A 152 -13.01 -14.57 -26.41
CA GLY A 152 -12.28 -15.61 -27.13
C GLY A 152 -12.42 -15.48 -28.66
N ALA A 153 -13.62 -15.22 -29.14
CA ALA A 153 -13.90 -15.05 -30.57
C ALA A 153 -13.28 -13.78 -31.15
N LEU A 154 -13.33 -12.66 -30.42
CA LEU A 154 -12.69 -11.40 -30.81
C LEU A 154 -11.16 -11.55 -30.87
N LYS A 155 -10.56 -12.31 -29.96
CA LYS A 155 -9.15 -12.70 -30.04
C LYS A 155 -8.81 -13.64 -31.21
N GLY A 156 -9.81 -14.16 -31.93
CA GLY A 156 -9.65 -14.86 -33.21
C GLY A 156 -9.52 -13.93 -34.41
N THR A 157 -9.73 -12.62 -34.22
CA THR A 157 -9.64 -11.59 -35.28
C THR A 157 -8.38 -10.73 -35.13
N ASP A 158 -8.25 -9.67 -35.92
CA ASP A 158 -7.16 -8.68 -35.79
C ASP A 158 -7.11 -8.03 -34.39
N LEU A 159 -8.20 -8.08 -33.62
CA LEU A 159 -8.26 -7.62 -32.22
C LEU A 159 -7.41 -8.43 -31.24
N ARG A 160 -6.80 -9.54 -31.67
CA ARG A 160 -5.78 -10.25 -30.89
C ARG A 160 -4.59 -9.37 -30.52
N TRP A 161 -4.35 -8.32 -31.31
CA TRP A 161 -3.27 -7.35 -31.12
C TRP A 161 -3.67 -6.16 -30.24
N ALA A 162 -4.96 -6.03 -29.90
CA ALA A 162 -5.45 -5.02 -28.97
C ALA A 162 -5.02 -5.35 -27.53
N ASN A 163 -4.93 -4.31 -26.69
CA ASN A 163 -4.64 -4.50 -25.27
C ASN A 163 -5.72 -5.40 -24.63
N ALA A 164 -5.29 -6.47 -23.97
CA ALA A 164 -6.21 -7.48 -23.43
C ALA A 164 -7.15 -6.94 -22.35
N LEU A 165 -6.69 -5.94 -21.58
CA LEU A 165 -7.50 -5.27 -20.56
C LEU A 165 -8.52 -4.32 -21.21
N GLU A 166 -8.09 -3.54 -22.21
CA GLU A 166 -8.98 -2.64 -22.95
C GLU A 166 -10.05 -3.41 -23.71
N LEU A 167 -9.70 -4.50 -24.40
CA LEU A 167 -10.65 -5.38 -25.07
C LEU A 167 -11.66 -5.96 -24.07
N LYS A 168 -11.19 -6.46 -22.93
CA LYS A 168 -12.07 -7.00 -21.88
C LYS A 168 -13.01 -5.92 -21.33
N SER A 169 -12.50 -4.74 -21.01
CA SER A 169 -13.30 -3.63 -20.48
C SER A 169 -14.32 -3.10 -21.49
N THR A 170 -13.96 -3.11 -22.78
CA THR A 170 -14.85 -2.70 -23.87
C THR A 170 -15.96 -3.72 -24.09
N VAL A 171 -15.64 -5.02 -24.00
CA VAL A 171 -16.66 -6.09 -23.98
C VAL A 171 -17.57 -5.96 -22.77
N GLU A 172 -17.04 -5.72 -21.57
CA GLU A 172 -17.85 -5.52 -20.37
C GLU A 172 -18.79 -4.30 -20.49
N ARG A 173 -18.29 -3.19 -21.07
CA ARG A 173 -19.11 -2.01 -21.39
C ARG A 173 -20.24 -2.35 -22.36
N ALA A 174 -19.92 -2.97 -23.50
CA ALA A 174 -20.90 -3.33 -24.52
C ALA A 174 -21.95 -4.35 -24.00
N PHE A 175 -21.55 -5.28 -23.14
CA PHE A 175 -22.47 -6.20 -22.47
C PHE A 175 -23.38 -5.50 -21.46
N THR A 176 -22.86 -4.51 -20.74
CA THR A 176 -23.65 -3.72 -19.78
C THR A 176 -24.72 -2.90 -20.50
N GLU A 177 -24.40 -2.33 -21.66
CA GLU A 177 -25.35 -1.57 -22.47
C GLU A 177 -26.38 -2.48 -23.17
N ALA A 178 -25.95 -3.65 -23.65
CA ALA A 178 -26.85 -4.59 -24.35
C ALA A 178 -27.75 -5.41 -23.41
N PHE A 179 -27.27 -5.74 -22.20
CA PHE A 179 -27.93 -6.71 -21.30
C PHE A 179 -28.15 -6.19 -19.87
N GLY A 180 -27.81 -4.95 -19.56
CA GLY A 180 -27.90 -4.38 -18.21
C GLY A 180 -26.78 -4.86 -17.28
N GLN A 181 -26.84 -4.49 -16.00
CA GLN A 181 -25.81 -4.88 -15.02
C GLN A 181 -25.78 -6.40 -14.80
N LYS A 182 -24.57 -6.94 -14.64
CA LYS A 182 -24.35 -8.37 -14.40
C LYS A 182 -24.97 -8.78 -13.06
N GLU A 183 -26.09 -9.51 -13.10
CA GLU A 183 -26.71 -10.06 -11.89
C GLU A 183 -25.73 -11.02 -11.17
N ALA A 184 -25.59 -10.82 -9.86
CA ALA A 184 -24.86 -11.75 -9.01
C ALA A 184 -25.60 -13.10 -8.99
N ALA A 185 -24.94 -14.16 -9.46
CA ALA A 185 -25.53 -15.50 -9.49
C ALA A 185 -25.93 -15.94 -8.06
N LYS A 186 -27.20 -16.31 -7.88
CA LYS A 186 -27.68 -16.98 -6.66
C LYS A 186 -26.96 -18.33 -6.50
N PRO A 187 -26.54 -18.71 -5.27
CA PRO A 187 -25.82 -19.95 -5.05
C PRO A 187 -26.77 -21.15 -5.21
N LYS A 188 -26.47 -22.04 -6.16
CA LYS A 188 -27.10 -23.37 -6.25
C LYS A 188 -26.38 -24.37 -5.34
N THR A 189 -27.17 -25.16 -4.65
CA THR A 189 -26.84 -26.21 -3.69
C THR A 189 -26.20 -27.45 -4.33
N LYS A 190 -25.14 -27.94 -3.66
CA LYS A 190 -24.38 -29.23 -3.70
C LYS A 190 -24.69 -30.29 -4.77
N GLU A 191 -23.61 -30.82 -5.37
CA GLU A 191 -23.12 -32.19 -5.09
C GLU A 191 -21.66 -32.41 -5.55
N SER A 192 -20.97 -33.30 -4.83
CA SER A 192 -19.51 -33.53 -4.84
C SER A 192 -19.00 -34.45 -5.96
N LYS A 193 -17.86 -34.10 -6.59
CA LYS A 193 -16.88 -35.09 -7.10
C LYS A 193 -15.44 -34.53 -7.22
N LYS A 194 -14.54 -35.23 -6.50
CA LYS A 194 -13.07 -35.38 -6.58
C LYS A 194 -12.20 -34.40 -7.38
N ALA A 195 -11.33 -33.74 -6.60
CA ALA A 195 -9.90 -33.46 -6.77
C ALA A 195 -9.22 -33.68 -8.14
N ALA A 196 -8.63 -32.60 -8.66
CA ALA A 196 -7.39 -32.62 -9.44
C ALA A 196 -6.52 -31.42 -9.03
N ALA A 197 -5.23 -31.69 -8.76
CA ALA A 197 -4.25 -30.78 -8.18
C ALA A 197 -4.00 -29.53 -9.04
N SER A 198 -4.07 -28.34 -8.43
CA SER A 198 -3.57 -27.10 -9.05
C SER A 198 -2.12 -26.87 -8.64
N LYS A 199 -1.23 -26.91 -9.64
CA LYS A 199 0.16 -26.49 -9.52
C LYS A 199 0.22 -25.00 -9.11
N THR A 200 0.97 -24.75 -8.06
CA THR A 200 1.47 -23.43 -7.65
C THR A 200 2.29 -22.83 -8.80
N ALA A 201 1.80 -21.73 -9.37
CA ALA A 201 2.62 -20.85 -10.19
C ALA A 201 3.31 -19.87 -9.24
N GLU A 202 4.60 -20.07 -9.01
CA GLU A 202 5.49 -19.05 -8.46
C GLU A 202 5.53 -17.87 -9.44
N ALA A 203 4.97 -16.74 -9.01
CA ALA A 203 5.16 -15.47 -9.71
C ALA A 203 6.51 -14.90 -9.29
N GLU A 204 7.55 -15.19 -10.08
CA GLU A 204 8.81 -14.45 -10.03
C GLU A 204 8.57 -13.01 -10.51
N ALA A 205 8.96 -12.05 -9.67
CA ALA A 205 8.96 -10.64 -9.98
C ALA A 205 10.00 -10.35 -11.07
N SER A 206 9.54 -10.28 -12.32
CA SER A 206 10.30 -9.78 -13.47
C SER A 206 10.19 -8.26 -13.52
N SER A 207 11.34 -7.58 -13.37
CA SER A 207 11.53 -6.16 -13.60
C SER A 207 11.13 -5.78 -15.04
N THR A 208 9.88 -5.37 -15.20
CA THR A 208 9.50 -4.49 -16.29
C THR A 208 10.00 -3.10 -15.94
N SER A 209 10.46 -2.32 -16.93
CA SER A 209 10.63 -0.87 -16.75
C SER A 209 9.28 -0.33 -16.31
N THR A 210 9.13 -0.14 -15.00
CA THR A 210 7.86 0.16 -14.37
C THR A 210 7.62 1.63 -14.59
N ARG A 211 6.79 1.97 -15.58
CA ARG A 211 6.23 3.31 -15.64
C ARG A 211 5.56 3.58 -14.29
N SER A 212 5.85 4.74 -13.74
CA SER A 212 5.36 5.12 -12.43
C SER A 212 3.84 5.19 -12.43
N VAL A 213 3.18 4.91 -11.30
CA VAL A 213 1.73 5.16 -11.15
C VAL A 213 1.38 6.64 -11.38
N PHE A 214 2.37 7.53 -11.26
CA PHE A 214 2.26 8.95 -11.54
C PHE A 214 2.29 9.28 -13.04
N ASP A 215 2.85 8.41 -13.89
CA ASP A 215 2.93 8.59 -15.35
C ASP A 215 1.77 7.94 -16.12
N GLU A 216 0.93 7.16 -15.43
CA GLU A 216 -0.13 6.36 -16.05
C GLU A 216 -1.51 6.62 -15.42
N GLY A 217 -2.54 6.10 -16.08
CA GLY A 217 -3.90 6.08 -15.53
C GLY A 217 -4.48 7.47 -15.30
N PHE A 218 -5.09 7.68 -14.12
CA PHE A 218 -5.68 8.96 -13.74
C PHE A 218 -4.63 10.07 -13.56
N LEU A 219 -3.50 9.76 -12.91
CA LEU A 219 -2.48 10.75 -12.58
C LEU A 219 -1.67 11.20 -13.81
N GLY A 220 -1.33 10.26 -14.69
CA GLY A 220 -0.63 10.58 -15.95
C GLY A 220 -1.46 11.39 -16.96
N LYS A 221 -2.78 11.48 -16.77
CA LYS A 221 -3.70 12.26 -17.62
C LYS A 221 -4.02 13.64 -17.07
N LEU A 222 -3.45 14.02 -15.92
CA LEU A 222 -3.64 15.35 -15.36
C LEU A 222 -2.97 16.40 -16.26
N HIS A 223 -3.54 17.60 -16.27
CA HIS A 223 -3.04 18.74 -17.06
C HIS A 223 -1.62 19.18 -16.63
N LYS A 224 -0.89 19.86 -17.50
CA LYS A 224 0.36 20.51 -17.06
C LYS A 224 0.04 21.82 -16.33
N PRO A 225 0.93 22.28 -15.40
CA PRO A 225 0.77 23.58 -14.76
C PRO A 225 0.55 24.72 -15.78
N GLY A 226 -0.51 25.51 -15.57
CA GLY A 226 -0.90 26.61 -16.44
C GLY A 226 -1.78 26.25 -17.65
N GLU A 227 -2.09 24.97 -17.87
CA GLU A 227 -3.02 24.53 -18.92
C GLU A 227 -4.49 24.47 -18.45
N ASN A 228 -4.75 24.75 -17.17
CA ASN A 228 -6.11 24.81 -16.62
C ASN A 228 -6.85 26.08 -17.09
N PRO A 229 -8.13 25.97 -17.50
CA PRO A 229 -8.90 27.12 -17.98
C PRO A 229 -9.04 28.23 -16.94
N GLN A 230 -8.76 29.47 -17.33
CA GLN A 230 -8.96 30.69 -16.53
C GLN A 230 -9.93 31.63 -17.24
N ILE A 231 -10.69 32.42 -16.46
CA ILE A 231 -11.56 33.46 -17.01
C ILE A 231 -10.76 34.65 -17.58
N LYS A 232 -9.55 34.89 -17.07
CA LYS A 232 -8.61 35.91 -17.55
C LYS A 232 -7.21 35.31 -17.73
N PRO A 233 -6.52 35.55 -18.86
CA PRO A 233 -5.15 35.04 -19.10
C PRO A 233 -4.14 35.52 -18.05
N GLU A 234 -4.29 36.75 -17.55
CA GLU A 234 -3.39 37.36 -16.55
C GLU A 234 -3.28 36.54 -15.26
N LEU A 235 -4.35 35.84 -14.87
CA LEU A 235 -4.37 34.98 -13.69
C LEU A 235 -3.47 33.75 -13.87
N ARG A 236 -3.48 33.16 -15.07
CA ARG A 236 -2.57 32.07 -15.44
C ARG A 236 -1.13 32.56 -15.44
N ASP A 237 -0.88 33.75 -16.00
CA ASP A 237 0.48 34.28 -16.13
C ASP A 237 1.07 34.62 -14.75
N ALA A 238 0.27 35.19 -13.84
CA ALA A 238 0.66 35.40 -12.44
C ALA A 238 0.92 34.09 -11.68
N HIS A 239 0.09 33.06 -11.92
CA HIS A 239 0.30 31.73 -11.37
C HIS A 239 1.62 31.12 -11.84
N LEU A 240 1.88 31.12 -13.15
CA LEU A 240 3.12 30.58 -13.73
C LEU A 240 4.36 31.35 -13.27
N LEU A 241 4.25 32.67 -13.12
CA LEU A 241 5.33 33.49 -12.56
C LEU A 241 5.63 33.09 -11.11
N THR A 242 4.60 32.79 -10.31
CA THR A 242 4.75 32.42 -8.90
C THR A 242 5.31 31.00 -8.74
N THR A 243 4.82 30.04 -9.53
CA THR A 243 5.17 28.62 -9.39
C THR A 243 6.35 28.19 -10.24
N GLY A 244 6.82 29.04 -11.17
CA GLY A 244 7.83 28.66 -12.16
C GLY A 244 7.38 27.51 -13.08
N GLY A 245 6.07 27.28 -13.19
CA GLY A 245 5.51 26.14 -13.94
C GLY A 245 5.67 24.78 -13.22
N GLN A 246 5.99 24.76 -11.93
CA GLN A 246 6.10 23.54 -11.15
C GLN A 246 4.73 23.02 -10.70
N VAL A 247 4.67 21.71 -10.40
CA VAL A 247 3.48 21.08 -9.80
C VAL A 247 3.37 21.47 -8.34
N TRP A 248 2.26 22.09 -7.96
CA TRP A 248 1.92 22.43 -6.58
C TRP A 248 0.62 21.70 -6.18
N THR A 249 0.69 20.89 -5.12
CA THR A 249 -0.42 20.11 -4.53
C THR A 249 -0.58 20.45 -3.04
N ARG A 250 -1.61 19.88 -2.40
CA ARG A 250 -1.80 19.98 -0.94
C ARG A 250 -2.50 18.77 -0.37
N PHE A 251 -2.11 18.37 0.84
CA PHE A 251 -2.86 17.46 1.69
C PHE A 251 -3.56 18.27 2.79
N PRO A 252 -4.90 18.41 2.76
CA PRO A 252 -5.62 19.28 3.68
C PRO A 252 -6.45 18.53 4.76
N PRO A 253 -5.83 17.81 5.73
CA PRO A 253 -6.60 17.08 6.74
C PRO A 253 -7.20 18.01 7.81
N GLU A 254 -8.39 17.66 8.30
CA GLU A 254 -8.94 18.26 9.51
C GLU A 254 -8.18 17.74 10.75
N PRO A 255 -7.70 18.61 11.65
CA PRO A 255 -6.91 18.23 12.83
C PRO A 255 -7.81 17.80 14.01
N ASN A 256 -8.80 16.96 13.74
CA ASN A 256 -9.79 16.55 14.73
C ASN A 256 -9.81 15.03 15.01
N GLY A 257 -8.90 14.28 14.39
CA GLY A 257 -8.84 12.83 14.54
C GLY A 257 -7.57 12.23 13.96
N PHE A 258 -7.25 11.01 14.38
CA PHE A 258 -6.12 10.26 13.85
C PHE A 258 -6.37 9.77 12.43
N LEU A 259 -5.35 9.90 11.57
CA LEU A 259 -5.39 9.39 10.20
C LEU A 259 -5.54 7.86 10.20
N HIS A 260 -6.38 7.35 9.31
CA HIS A 260 -6.50 5.93 8.97
C HIS A 260 -5.87 5.55 7.63
N ILE A 261 -5.77 4.25 7.34
CA ILE A 261 -5.16 3.69 6.12
C ILE A 261 -5.69 4.32 4.84
N GLY A 262 -6.98 4.68 4.76
CA GLY A 262 -7.51 5.43 3.61
C GLY A 262 -6.77 6.75 3.32
N HIS A 263 -6.30 7.47 4.34
CA HIS A 263 -5.50 8.69 4.20
C HIS A 263 -4.09 8.43 3.64
N SER A 264 -3.55 7.20 3.77
CA SER A 264 -2.27 6.88 3.11
C SER A 264 -2.35 7.04 1.59
N LYS A 265 -3.53 6.78 0.98
CA LYS A 265 -3.75 7.05 -0.44
C LYS A 265 -3.76 8.55 -0.74
N ALA A 266 -4.38 9.36 0.10
CA ALA A 266 -4.37 10.81 -0.07
C ALA A 266 -2.97 11.42 0.08
N ILE A 267 -2.19 10.95 1.06
CA ILE A 267 -0.80 11.34 1.27
C ILE A 267 0.04 10.92 0.05
N PHE A 268 -0.03 9.64 -0.35
CA PHE A 268 0.72 9.12 -1.50
C PHE A 268 0.38 9.87 -2.80
N VAL A 269 -0.90 10.15 -3.05
CA VAL A 269 -1.33 10.88 -4.26
C VAL A 269 -0.81 12.30 -4.24
N ASN A 270 -1.04 13.07 -3.16
CA ASN A 270 -0.70 14.49 -3.15
C ASN A 270 0.81 14.73 -3.06
N PHE A 271 1.49 14.12 -2.08
CA PHE A 271 2.93 14.29 -1.91
C PHE A 271 3.72 13.55 -2.98
N GLY A 272 3.30 12.32 -3.34
CA GLY A 272 4.00 11.53 -4.35
C GLY A 272 3.90 12.14 -5.75
N TYR A 273 2.75 12.72 -6.12
CA TYR A 273 2.62 13.40 -7.41
C TYR A 273 3.52 14.64 -7.50
N ALA A 274 3.54 15.48 -6.46
CA ALA A 274 4.46 16.62 -6.39
C ALA A 274 5.93 16.16 -6.46
N ALA A 275 6.32 15.16 -5.64
CA ALA A 275 7.70 14.66 -5.61
C ALA A 275 8.14 14.08 -6.96
N HIS A 276 7.27 13.31 -7.63
CA HIS A 276 7.55 12.72 -8.95
C HIS A 276 7.79 13.77 -10.04
N HIS A 277 7.11 14.91 -9.95
CA HIS A 277 7.23 16.01 -10.90
C HIS A 277 8.17 17.15 -10.44
N GLY A 278 8.99 16.94 -9.39
CA GLY A 278 9.91 17.95 -8.88
C GLY A 278 9.22 19.22 -8.37
N GLY A 279 8.01 19.05 -7.84
CA GLY A 279 7.13 20.10 -7.36
C GLY A 279 7.06 20.22 -5.83
N HIS A 280 6.01 20.89 -5.35
CA HIS A 280 5.79 21.16 -3.93
C HIS A 280 4.43 20.66 -3.45
N CYS A 281 4.38 20.17 -2.22
CA CYS A 281 3.14 19.78 -1.57
C CYS A 281 3.03 20.46 -0.20
N TYR A 282 1.93 21.17 0.00
CA TYR A 282 1.57 21.73 1.31
C TYR A 282 0.99 20.64 2.21
N LEU A 283 1.34 20.70 3.50
CA LEU A 283 0.49 20.15 4.56
C LEU A 283 -0.36 21.31 5.09
N ARG A 284 -1.64 21.36 4.72
CA ARG A 284 -2.55 22.41 5.16
C ARG A 284 -3.49 21.85 6.22
N TYR A 285 -3.43 22.33 7.45
CA TYR A 285 -4.45 21.94 8.43
C TYR A 285 -5.75 22.66 8.10
N ASP A 286 -6.81 21.89 7.86
CA ASP A 286 -8.15 22.45 7.70
C ASP A 286 -8.76 22.73 9.07
N ASP A 287 -8.40 23.87 9.62
CA ASP A 287 -8.84 24.37 10.92
C ASP A 287 -9.99 25.37 10.81
N THR A 288 -10.84 25.24 9.80
CA THR A 288 -12.00 26.14 9.63
C THR A 288 -13.02 26.06 10.78
N ASN A 289 -13.02 24.96 11.55
CA ASN A 289 -13.95 24.73 12.64
C ASN A 289 -13.29 24.93 14.02
N PRO A 290 -13.72 25.92 14.83
CA PRO A 290 -13.09 26.25 16.11
C PRO A 290 -13.30 25.21 17.23
N GLU A 291 -14.27 24.30 17.13
CA GLU A 291 -14.71 23.45 18.26
C GLU A 291 -14.03 22.07 18.35
N ALA A 292 -13.11 21.72 17.44
CA ALA A 292 -12.76 20.32 17.18
C ALA A 292 -11.26 19.95 17.33
N GLU A 293 -10.44 20.82 17.91
CA GLU A 293 -8.98 20.74 17.72
C GLU A 293 -8.21 20.46 19.00
N GLU A 294 -7.44 19.37 19.00
CA GLU A 294 -6.48 19.02 20.05
C GLU A 294 -5.07 18.99 19.45
N ALA A 295 -4.09 19.59 20.13
CA ALA A 295 -2.69 19.65 19.68
C ALA A 295 -2.12 18.28 19.25
N VAL A 296 -2.57 17.19 19.91
CA VAL A 296 -2.18 15.81 19.61
C VAL A 296 -2.49 15.39 18.17
N TYR A 297 -3.57 15.90 17.57
CA TYR A 297 -3.93 15.56 16.18
C TYR A 297 -3.04 16.26 15.17
N PHE A 298 -2.68 17.53 15.42
CA PHE A 298 -1.73 18.26 14.57
C PHE A 298 -0.38 17.54 14.53
N GLU A 299 0.18 17.23 15.70
CA GLU A 299 1.45 16.52 15.83
C GLU A 299 1.39 15.14 15.15
N SER A 300 0.33 14.36 15.42
CA SER A 300 0.19 13.02 14.85
C SER A 300 0.03 13.03 13.33
N ILE A 301 -0.69 13.99 12.76
CA ILE A 301 -0.82 14.12 11.30
C ILE A 301 0.55 14.37 10.66
N LEU A 302 1.33 15.33 11.19
CA LEU A 302 2.68 15.61 10.68
C LEU A 302 3.56 14.36 10.82
N GLU A 303 3.53 13.72 11.99
CA GLU A 303 4.27 12.49 12.26
C GLU A 303 3.95 11.40 11.25
N MET A 304 2.67 11.19 10.89
CA MET A 304 2.26 10.16 9.94
C MET A 304 2.62 10.49 8.49
N VAL A 305 2.52 11.75 8.07
CA VAL A 305 3.00 12.20 6.75
C VAL A 305 4.50 11.91 6.63
N ARG A 306 5.26 12.30 7.66
CA ARG A 306 6.70 12.07 7.71
C ARG A 306 7.04 10.59 7.80
N TRP A 307 6.38 9.83 8.66
CA TRP A 307 6.60 8.40 8.82
C TRP A 307 6.40 7.63 7.51
N LEU A 308 5.41 8.04 6.69
CA LEU A 308 5.17 7.45 5.36
C LEU A 308 6.21 7.80 4.28
N GLY A 309 7.21 8.63 4.60
CA GLY A 309 8.33 8.93 3.70
C GLY A 309 8.25 10.28 2.99
N PHE A 310 7.28 11.13 3.31
CA PHE A 310 7.10 12.43 2.67
C PHE A 310 7.48 13.59 3.60
N GLU A 311 7.91 14.72 3.03
CA GLU A 311 8.16 15.95 3.78
C GLU A 311 7.27 17.06 3.20
N PRO A 312 6.56 17.83 4.06
CA PRO A 312 5.86 19.01 3.59
C PRO A 312 6.84 20.12 3.21
N TRP A 313 6.64 20.67 2.02
CA TRP A 313 7.37 21.87 1.60
C TRP A 313 7.02 23.08 2.49
N LYS A 314 5.75 23.17 2.88
CA LYS A 314 5.29 24.16 3.85
C LYS A 314 4.10 23.63 4.63
N ILE A 315 4.05 23.96 5.92
CA ILE A 315 2.90 23.75 6.78
C ILE A 315 2.11 25.05 6.84
N THR A 316 0.82 24.99 6.54
CA THR A 316 -0.11 26.13 6.56
C THR A 316 -1.41 25.76 7.26
N TYR A 317 -2.20 26.76 7.59
CA TYR A 317 -3.51 26.61 8.21
C TYR A 317 -4.55 27.34 7.37
N SER A 318 -5.77 26.81 7.27
CA SER A 318 -6.88 27.55 6.68
C SER A 318 -7.10 28.89 7.41
N SER A 319 -6.89 28.92 8.73
CA SER A 319 -7.03 30.11 9.58
C SER A 319 -5.98 31.20 9.31
N ASP A 320 -4.82 30.86 8.73
CA ASP A 320 -3.83 31.85 8.29
C ASP A 320 -4.42 32.81 7.22
N TYR A 321 -5.51 32.40 6.57
CA TYR A 321 -6.16 33.12 5.48
C TYR A 321 -7.50 33.75 5.87
N PHE A 322 -7.94 33.71 7.14
CA PHE A 322 -9.26 34.23 7.54
C PHE A 322 -9.48 35.71 7.18
N ASP A 323 -8.45 36.56 7.31
CA ASP A 323 -8.55 37.97 6.92
C ASP A 323 -8.85 38.10 5.41
N LYS A 324 -8.09 37.40 4.56
CA LYS A 324 -8.28 37.41 3.10
C LYS A 324 -9.62 36.79 2.68
N LEU A 325 -10.04 35.72 3.36
CA LEU A 325 -11.34 35.08 3.12
C LEU A 325 -12.48 36.06 3.44
N TYR A 326 -12.36 36.82 4.54
CA TYR A 326 -13.36 37.82 4.91
C TYR A 326 -13.42 38.96 3.87
N GLU A 327 -12.27 39.46 3.43
CA GLU A 327 -12.18 40.48 2.38
C GLU A 327 -12.84 40.02 1.08
N LEU A 328 -12.61 38.77 0.66
CA LEU A 328 -13.26 38.22 -0.53
C LEU A 328 -14.75 37.96 -0.32
N ALA A 329 -15.20 37.63 0.89
CA ALA A 329 -16.64 37.52 1.18
C ALA A 329 -17.33 38.89 1.05
N VAL A 330 -16.70 39.95 1.54
CA VAL A 330 -17.17 41.34 1.36
C VAL A 330 -17.20 41.70 -0.13
N GLU A 331 -16.17 41.36 -0.90
CA GLU A 331 -16.13 41.59 -2.34
C GLU A 331 -17.23 40.81 -3.09
N LEU A 332 -17.51 39.58 -2.68
CA LEU A 332 -18.58 38.77 -3.26
C LEU A 332 -19.95 39.43 -3.06
N ILE A 333 -20.19 40.04 -1.89
CA ILE A 333 -21.41 40.82 -1.62
C ILE A 333 -21.46 42.06 -2.52
N LYS A 334 -20.35 42.81 -2.65
CA LYS A 334 -20.27 44.00 -3.51
C LYS A 334 -20.56 43.71 -4.98
N ARG A 335 -20.23 42.50 -5.44
CA ARG A 335 -20.53 42.01 -6.80
C ARG A 335 -21.96 41.48 -6.96
N ASP A 336 -22.81 41.62 -5.94
CA ASP A 336 -24.15 41.02 -5.87
C ASP A 336 -24.14 39.50 -6.11
N LYS A 337 -23.11 38.82 -5.60
CA LYS A 337 -22.94 37.36 -5.67
C LYS A 337 -22.98 36.68 -4.30
N ALA A 338 -23.33 37.41 -3.25
CA ALA A 338 -23.63 36.88 -1.93
C ALA A 338 -24.58 37.81 -1.18
N TYR A 339 -25.32 37.25 -0.22
CA TYR A 339 -26.27 37.97 0.61
C TYR A 339 -26.36 37.35 2.01
N VAL A 340 -26.67 38.16 3.02
CA VAL A 340 -26.92 37.67 4.38
C VAL A 340 -28.36 37.20 4.49
N CYS A 341 -28.55 35.99 4.99
CA CYS A 341 -29.83 35.31 5.14
C CYS A 341 -30.12 35.03 6.61
N HIS A 342 -31.36 35.28 7.03
CA HIS A 342 -31.85 35.00 8.39
C HIS A 342 -32.78 33.79 8.47
N CYS A 343 -32.93 33.05 7.36
CA CYS A 343 -33.73 31.83 7.37
C CYS A 343 -33.12 30.77 8.27
N THR A 344 -33.98 30.02 8.94
CA THR A 344 -33.59 28.85 9.72
C THR A 344 -33.09 27.71 8.82
N GLY A 345 -32.43 26.71 9.40
CA GLY A 345 -32.01 25.52 8.65
C GLY A 345 -33.18 24.79 7.97
N GLU A 346 -34.33 24.71 8.63
CA GLU A 346 -35.55 24.10 8.11
C GLU A 346 -36.13 24.89 6.94
N GLU A 347 -36.16 26.23 7.04
CA GLU A 347 -36.59 27.08 5.93
C GLU A 347 -35.64 26.99 4.75
N ILE A 348 -34.31 26.97 4.97
CA ILE A 348 -33.33 26.79 3.88
C ILE A 348 -33.53 25.42 3.21
N HIS A 349 -33.79 24.37 3.98
CA HIS A 349 -34.10 23.03 3.45
C HIS A 349 -35.38 23.05 2.59
N ALA A 350 -36.45 23.66 3.09
CA ALA A 350 -37.70 23.81 2.35
C ALA A 350 -37.52 24.64 1.05
N HIS A 351 -36.78 25.76 1.11
CA HIS A 351 -36.44 26.57 -0.06
C HIS A 351 -35.63 25.81 -1.11
N ARG A 352 -34.90 24.76 -0.71
CA ARG A 352 -34.13 23.87 -1.58
C ARG A 352 -34.94 22.67 -2.11
N GLY A 353 -36.25 22.65 -1.89
CA GLY A 353 -37.16 21.61 -2.37
C GLY A 353 -37.57 20.58 -1.30
N GLY A 354 -37.03 20.66 -0.09
CA GLY A 354 -37.36 19.73 1.00
C GLY A 354 -37.02 18.27 0.68
N ASP A 355 -37.59 17.34 1.44
CA ASP A 355 -37.33 15.90 1.29
C ASP A 355 -37.89 15.31 0.00
N ASP A 356 -38.95 15.92 -0.54
CA ASP A 356 -39.65 15.47 -1.75
C ASP A 356 -39.03 16.01 -3.04
N GLY A 357 -37.97 16.84 -2.95
CA GLY A 357 -37.33 17.44 -4.12
C GLY A 357 -38.24 18.39 -4.90
N GLY A 358 -39.14 19.08 -4.20
CA GLY A 358 -40.10 20.04 -4.75
C GLY A 358 -39.45 21.29 -5.36
N ALA A 359 -40.30 22.25 -5.77
CA ALA A 359 -39.84 23.46 -6.42
C ALA A 359 -38.90 24.28 -5.51
N ARG A 360 -37.76 24.70 -6.06
CA ARG A 360 -36.78 25.54 -5.37
C ARG A 360 -37.22 26.99 -5.40
N THR A 361 -37.09 27.69 -4.29
CA THR A 361 -37.55 29.07 -4.13
C THR A 361 -36.50 29.94 -3.46
N ALA A 362 -36.41 31.20 -3.89
CA ALA A 362 -35.54 32.18 -3.25
C ALA A 362 -36.16 32.67 -1.94
N CYS A 363 -35.37 32.76 -0.88
CA CYS A 363 -35.83 33.44 0.33
C CYS A 363 -35.92 34.97 0.12
N VAL A 364 -36.70 35.65 0.94
CA VAL A 364 -36.91 37.11 0.87
C VAL A 364 -35.60 37.92 0.98
N HIS A 365 -34.58 37.36 1.62
CA HIS A 365 -33.28 38.02 1.81
C HIS A 365 -32.40 38.02 0.55
N ARG A 366 -32.68 37.16 -0.44
CA ARG A 366 -31.83 36.98 -1.64
C ARG A 366 -31.74 38.23 -2.51
N THR A 367 -32.77 39.08 -2.47
CA THR A 367 -32.87 40.32 -3.24
C THR A 367 -32.61 41.56 -2.38
N ARG A 368 -32.15 41.39 -1.13
CA ARG A 368 -31.86 42.53 -0.25
C ARG A 368 -30.73 43.39 -0.84
N PRO A 369 -30.76 44.73 -0.63
CA PRO A 369 -29.72 45.61 -1.17
C PRO A 369 -28.31 45.23 -0.69
N ILE A 370 -27.31 45.45 -1.55
CA ILE A 370 -25.89 45.20 -1.25
C ILE A 370 -25.47 45.87 0.06
N ALA A 371 -25.84 47.14 0.26
CA ALA A 371 -25.51 47.91 1.46
C ALA A 371 -26.06 47.28 2.74
N GLU A 372 -27.24 46.66 2.67
CA GLU A 372 -27.86 45.96 3.79
C GLU A 372 -27.10 44.67 4.09
N SER A 373 -26.81 43.84 3.08
CA SER A 373 -25.98 42.63 3.27
C SER A 373 -24.61 42.94 3.86
N LEU A 374 -23.97 44.05 3.46
CA LEU A 374 -22.68 44.49 4.04
C LEU A 374 -22.82 44.84 5.52
N ALA A 375 -23.83 45.63 5.88
CA ALA A 375 -24.07 46.00 7.27
C ALA A 375 -24.37 44.79 8.16
N GLU A 376 -25.11 43.82 7.64
CA GLU A 376 -25.45 42.60 8.35
C GLU A 376 -24.26 41.66 8.50
N PHE A 377 -23.41 41.54 7.47
CA PHE A 377 -22.23 40.69 7.52
C PHE A 377 -21.19 41.23 8.51
N GLU A 378 -20.98 42.56 8.55
CA GLU A 378 -20.18 43.18 9.61
C GLU A 378 -20.82 42.95 10.99
N GLY A 379 -22.16 43.02 11.07
CA GLY A 379 -22.89 42.66 12.28
C GLY A 379 -22.66 41.22 12.75
N MET A 380 -22.58 40.27 11.83
CA MET A 380 -22.22 38.88 12.14
C MET A 380 -20.80 38.81 12.71
N LYS A 381 -19.82 39.46 12.08
CA LYS A 381 -18.42 39.52 12.54
C LYS A 381 -18.30 40.16 13.94
N ASP A 382 -19.06 41.22 14.20
CA ASP A 382 -19.06 41.94 15.47
C ASP A 382 -19.77 41.17 16.60
N GLY A 383 -20.51 40.11 16.27
CA GLY A 383 -21.21 39.27 17.25
C GLY A 383 -22.61 39.77 17.61
N LYS A 384 -23.28 40.49 16.71
CA LYS A 384 -24.68 40.93 16.90
C LYS A 384 -25.68 39.77 16.86
N TYR A 385 -25.29 38.64 16.29
CA TYR A 385 -26.14 37.47 16.05
C TYR A 385 -25.67 36.27 16.87
N LYS A 386 -26.60 35.43 17.30
CA LYS A 386 -26.30 34.10 17.86
C LYS A 386 -26.08 33.08 16.74
N PRO A 387 -25.42 31.94 17.04
CA PRO A 387 -25.31 30.84 16.08
C PRO A 387 -26.67 30.44 15.51
N GLY A 388 -26.77 30.40 14.18
CA GLY A 388 -28.00 30.05 13.46
C GLY A 388 -28.94 31.21 13.13
N GLU A 389 -28.76 32.41 13.69
CA GLU A 389 -29.63 33.58 13.41
C GLU A 389 -29.27 34.33 12.12
N ALA A 390 -28.04 34.17 11.64
CA ALA A 390 -27.56 34.77 10.39
C ALA A 390 -26.52 33.88 9.71
N VAL A 391 -26.58 33.82 8.38
CA VAL A 391 -25.64 33.08 7.52
C VAL A 391 -25.37 33.89 6.26
N LEU A 392 -24.10 34.01 5.87
CA LEU A 392 -23.76 34.55 4.56
C LEU A 392 -23.94 33.43 3.54
N ARG A 393 -24.74 33.65 2.49
CA ARG A 393 -24.95 32.69 1.41
C ARG A 393 -24.41 33.23 0.10
N MET A 394 -23.79 32.36 -0.68
CA MET A 394 -23.45 32.63 -2.07
C MET A 394 -24.76 32.77 -2.87
N LYS A 395 -24.82 33.72 -3.80
CA LYS A 395 -25.97 33.95 -4.68
C LYS A 395 -25.66 33.28 -6.02
N GLN A 396 -25.95 31.99 -6.08
CA GLN A 396 -25.62 31.09 -7.19
C GLN A 396 -26.85 30.91 -8.09
N ASP A 397 -27.11 29.69 -8.56
CA ASP A 397 -28.26 29.36 -9.39
C ASP A 397 -29.13 28.31 -8.68
N LEU A 398 -30.29 28.76 -8.21
CA LEU A 398 -31.27 27.89 -7.57
C LEU A 398 -31.98 26.98 -8.56
N GLU A 399 -31.90 27.22 -9.88
CA GLU A 399 -32.53 26.37 -10.89
C GLU A 399 -31.63 25.21 -11.33
N ASP A 400 -30.31 25.33 -11.12
CA ASP A 400 -29.32 24.29 -11.45
C ASP A 400 -29.73 22.92 -10.84
N GLY A 401 -29.48 21.83 -11.57
CA GLY A 401 -29.77 20.48 -11.10
C GLY A 401 -28.82 19.98 -10.00
N ASN A 402 -27.70 20.67 -9.78
CA ASN A 402 -26.68 20.32 -8.80
C ASN A 402 -26.91 21.07 -7.46
N PRO A 403 -27.11 20.36 -6.34
CA PRO A 403 -27.29 20.97 -5.02
C PRO A 403 -26.17 21.93 -4.59
N GLN A 404 -24.97 21.77 -5.14
CA GLN A 404 -23.82 22.64 -4.85
C GLN A 404 -23.94 24.04 -5.47
N MET A 405 -24.97 24.30 -6.27
CA MET A 405 -25.30 25.63 -6.79
C MET A 405 -26.48 26.28 -6.09
N TRP A 406 -27.06 25.64 -5.05
CA TRP A 406 -28.28 26.14 -4.40
C TRP A 406 -28.01 27.12 -3.26
N ASP A 407 -27.37 28.23 -3.61
CA ASP A 407 -26.97 29.30 -2.70
C ASP A 407 -26.29 28.75 -1.43
N LEU A 408 -25.11 28.17 -1.60
CA LEU A 408 -24.31 27.56 -0.53
C LEU A 408 -23.98 28.56 0.59
N ALA A 409 -23.88 28.08 1.82
CA ALA A 409 -23.42 28.91 2.94
C ALA A 409 -21.92 29.19 2.77
N ALA A 410 -21.54 30.46 2.83
CA ALA A 410 -20.15 30.92 2.80
C ALA A 410 -19.58 31.13 4.21
N TYR A 411 -20.36 31.72 5.13
CA TYR A 411 -19.96 31.97 6.51
C TYR A 411 -21.08 31.64 7.50
N ARG A 412 -20.71 31.13 8.67
CA ARG A 412 -21.62 30.88 9.80
C ARG A 412 -21.13 31.59 11.05
N VAL A 413 -22.05 32.02 11.90
CA VAL A 413 -21.73 32.51 13.25
C VAL A 413 -21.42 31.32 14.15
N LEU A 414 -20.23 31.29 14.73
CA LEU A 414 -19.85 30.37 15.82
C LEU A 414 -19.23 31.24 16.93
N LEU A 415 -19.84 31.25 18.11
CA LEU A 415 -19.36 32.02 19.27
C LEU A 415 -18.37 31.20 20.11
N ALA A 416 -17.41 30.56 19.43
CA ALA A 416 -16.39 29.71 20.04
C ALA A 416 -14.99 30.28 19.74
N PRO A 417 -14.06 30.25 20.71
CA PRO A 417 -12.68 30.63 20.48
C PRO A 417 -12.00 29.65 19.51
N HIS A 418 -11.21 30.17 18.59
CA HIS A 418 -10.40 29.36 17.68
C HIS A 418 -9.05 29.03 18.30
N HIS A 419 -8.53 27.81 18.09
CA HIS A 419 -7.25 27.37 18.66
C HIS A 419 -6.09 28.33 18.37
N ARG A 420 -5.97 28.78 17.11
CA ARG A 420 -4.94 29.74 16.65
C ARG A 420 -5.30 31.22 16.76
N THR A 421 -6.53 31.60 16.40
CA THR A 421 -6.93 33.02 16.26
C THR A 421 -7.70 33.56 17.48
N GLY A 422 -7.90 32.73 18.51
CA GLY A 422 -8.59 33.10 19.74
C GLY A 422 -10.00 33.63 19.48
N ASP A 423 -10.36 34.72 20.16
CA ASP A 423 -11.67 35.38 20.03
C ASP A 423 -11.72 36.45 18.92
N LYS A 424 -10.71 36.50 18.03
CA LYS A 424 -10.67 37.49 16.92
C LYS A 424 -11.90 37.34 16.01
N TRP A 425 -12.33 36.10 15.78
CA TRP A 425 -13.41 35.79 14.86
C TRP A 425 -14.61 35.19 15.60
N LYS A 426 -15.81 35.68 15.25
CA LYS A 426 -17.11 35.13 15.69
C LYS A 426 -17.89 34.49 14.54
N ILE A 427 -17.32 34.58 13.34
CA ILE A 427 -17.83 33.99 12.11
C ILE A 427 -16.72 33.19 11.47
N TYR A 428 -17.07 32.06 10.89
CA TYR A 428 -16.12 31.16 10.28
C TYR A 428 -16.58 30.81 8.87
N PRO A 429 -15.65 30.80 7.89
CA PRO A 429 -15.97 30.38 6.54
C PRO A 429 -16.29 28.88 6.52
N THR A 430 -17.13 28.46 5.59
CA THR A 430 -17.42 27.03 5.38
C THR A 430 -16.31 26.36 4.57
N TYR A 431 -16.33 25.02 4.55
CA TYR A 431 -15.44 24.20 3.73
C TYR A 431 -15.48 24.62 2.25
N ASP A 432 -16.69 24.74 1.67
CA ASP A 432 -16.87 25.10 0.25
C ASP A 432 -16.33 26.49 -0.10
N PHE A 433 -16.40 27.45 0.83
CA PHE A 433 -15.83 28.79 0.64
C PHE A 433 -14.32 28.80 0.82
N THR A 434 -13.80 28.02 1.77
CA THR A 434 -12.39 28.05 2.16
C THR A 434 -11.50 27.32 1.17
N HIS A 435 -11.82 26.06 0.82
CA HIS A 435 -10.86 25.19 0.15
C HIS A 435 -10.44 25.69 -1.23
N CYS A 436 -11.39 26.20 -2.02
CA CYS A 436 -11.10 26.73 -3.35
C CYS A 436 -10.30 28.03 -3.31
N LEU A 437 -10.63 28.93 -2.38
CA LEU A 437 -9.94 30.21 -2.24
C LEU A 437 -8.54 30.05 -1.65
N VAL A 438 -8.37 29.17 -0.66
CA VAL A 438 -7.03 28.90 -0.12
C VAL A 438 -6.17 28.15 -1.14
N ASP A 439 -6.74 27.23 -1.93
CA ASP A 439 -6.02 26.64 -3.06
C ASP A 439 -5.60 27.71 -4.09
N SER A 440 -6.43 28.74 -4.31
CA SER A 440 -6.07 29.89 -5.15
C SER A 440 -4.92 30.69 -4.57
N PHE A 441 -4.99 31.03 -3.27
CA PHE A 441 -3.94 31.79 -2.57
C PHE A 441 -2.59 31.06 -2.55
N GLU A 442 -2.63 29.76 -2.35
CA GLU A 442 -1.45 28.89 -2.32
C GLU A 442 -0.97 28.50 -3.73
N ASN A 443 -1.60 29.01 -4.80
CA ASN A 443 -1.25 28.71 -6.19
C ASN A 443 -1.23 27.20 -6.49
N ILE A 444 -2.20 26.46 -5.94
CA ILE A 444 -2.32 25.03 -6.18
C ILE A 444 -2.60 24.78 -7.67
N SER A 445 -1.71 24.02 -8.32
CA SER A 445 -1.92 23.57 -9.69
C SER A 445 -2.91 22.40 -9.74
N HIS A 446 -2.77 21.45 -8.80
CA HIS A 446 -3.49 20.19 -8.77
C HIS A 446 -4.18 20.01 -7.42
N SER A 447 -5.46 20.34 -7.37
CA SER A 447 -6.29 20.13 -6.17
C SER A 447 -6.87 18.72 -6.22
N LEU A 448 -6.19 17.76 -5.59
CA LEU A 448 -6.56 16.35 -5.66
C LEU A 448 -7.40 15.96 -4.43
N CYS A 449 -8.64 15.52 -4.67
CA CYS A 449 -9.57 15.10 -3.62
C CYS A 449 -10.27 13.79 -3.98
N THR A 450 -11.18 13.33 -3.13
CA THR A 450 -11.91 12.08 -3.40
C THR A 450 -13.20 12.33 -4.20
N VAL A 451 -13.70 11.29 -4.88
CA VAL A 451 -14.93 11.35 -5.70
C VAL A 451 -16.21 11.74 -4.95
N GLU A 452 -16.22 11.66 -3.63
CA GLU A 452 -17.31 12.19 -2.80
C GLU A 452 -17.55 13.70 -3.05
N PHE A 453 -16.52 14.43 -3.49
CA PHE A 453 -16.58 15.87 -3.72
C PHE A 453 -16.77 16.25 -5.20
N ILE A 454 -17.04 15.30 -6.10
CA ILE A 454 -17.17 15.60 -7.55
C ILE A 454 -18.28 16.62 -7.84
N LEU A 455 -19.40 16.56 -7.12
CA LEU A 455 -20.50 17.52 -7.29
C LEU A 455 -20.09 18.94 -6.89
N SER A 456 -19.16 19.08 -5.94
CA SER A 456 -18.67 20.39 -5.46
C SER A 456 -17.70 21.07 -6.41
N ARG A 457 -17.20 20.39 -7.45
CA ARG A 457 -16.29 21.01 -8.42
C ARG A 457 -16.93 22.21 -9.12
N VAL A 458 -18.24 22.17 -9.40
CA VAL A 458 -18.93 23.31 -10.04
C VAL A 458 -18.93 24.54 -9.14
N SER A 459 -19.18 24.37 -7.83
CA SER A 459 -19.19 25.47 -6.87
C SER A 459 -17.78 25.98 -6.57
N TYR A 460 -16.81 25.07 -6.54
CA TYR A 460 -15.38 25.37 -6.43
C TYR A 460 -14.91 26.31 -7.55
N GLU A 461 -15.22 25.94 -8.80
CA GLU A 461 -14.85 26.73 -9.98
C GLU A 461 -15.63 28.04 -10.05
N TRP A 462 -16.94 27.99 -9.76
CA TRP A 462 -17.81 29.17 -9.74
C TRP A 462 -17.29 30.24 -8.78
N LEU A 463 -16.86 29.87 -7.57
CA LEU A 463 -16.42 30.86 -6.58
C LEU A 463 -15.15 31.58 -7.01
N CYS A 464 -14.18 30.85 -7.59
CA CYS A 464 -12.96 31.45 -8.12
C CYS A 464 -13.28 32.42 -9.28
N ASP A 465 -14.13 32.01 -10.22
CA ASP A 465 -14.55 32.86 -11.34
C ASP A 465 -15.36 34.07 -10.87
N ALA A 466 -16.21 33.90 -9.85
CA ALA A 466 -17.04 34.97 -9.30
C ALA A 466 -16.20 36.10 -8.69
N LEU A 467 -15.09 35.74 -8.04
CA LEU A 467 -14.14 36.66 -7.43
C LEU A 467 -12.99 37.06 -8.39
N GLU A 468 -12.94 36.47 -9.58
CA GLU A 468 -11.91 36.67 -10.59
C GLU A 468 -10.49 36.44 -10.03
N VAL A 469 -10.35 35.42 -9.19
CA VAL A 469 -9.06 34.94 -8.67
C VAL A 469 -8.57 33.75 -9.49
N TYR A 470 -7.29 33.37 -9.35
CA TYR A 470 -6.77 32.17 -9.99
C TYR A 470 -7.64 30.95 -9.63
N LYS A 471 -7.98 30.14 -10.63
CA LYS A 471 -8.85 28.96 -10.49
C LYS A 471 -8.04 27.67 -10.57
N PRO A 472 -7.66 27.05 -9.43
CA PRO A 472 -7.04 25.74 -9.40
C PRO A 472 -7.92 24.69 -10.06
N ARG A 473 -7.31 23.63 -10.59
CA ARG A 473 -8.08 22.49 -11.12
C ARG A 473 -8.29 21.43 -10.05
N GLN A 474 -9.55 21.24 -9.65
CA GLN A 474 -9.96 20.10 -8.83
C GLN A 474 -10.03 18.82 -9.68
N SER A 475 -9.47 17.72 -9.16
CA SER A 475 -9.55 16.40 -9.80
C SER A 475 -9.76 15.32 -8.74
N GLU A 476 -10.73 14.44 -9.00
CA GLU A 476 -11.23 13.50 -8.01
C GLU A 476 -10.75 12.05 -8.25
N TYR A 477 -10.22 11.40 -7.23
CA TYR A 477 -9.84 9.98 -7.27
C TYR A 477 -10.68 9.12 -6.32
N GLY A 478 -10.78 7.83 -6.62
CA GLY A 478 -11.52 6.87 -5.83
C GLY A 478 -10.86 6.61 -4.48
N ARG A 479 -11.62 6.70 -3.39
CA ARG A 479 -11.15 6.40 -2.04
C ARG A 479 -10.65 4.96 -1.89
N LEU A 480 -9.75 4.75 -0.93
CA LEU A 480 -9.35 3.41 -0.47
C LEU A 480 -10.21 3.02 0.73
N ASN A 481 -10.92 1.89 0.61
CA ASN A 481 -11.59 1.22 1.72
C ASN A 481 -11.03 -0.18 1.92
N LEU A 482 -10.91 -0.56 3.20
CA LEU A 482 -10.64 -1.94 3.58
C LEU A 482 -11.93 -2.62 4.04
N GLN A 483 -12.17 -3.83 3.52
CA GLN A 483 -13.21 -4.74 4.02
C GLN A 483 -12.76 -5.32 5.38
N GLY A 484 -13.68 -5.83 6.19
CA GLY A 484 -13.39 -6.45 7.48
C GLY A 484 -12.99 -5.48 8.60
N THR A 485 -13.17 -4.17 8.39
CA THR A 485 -12.87 -3.15 9.39
C THR A 485 -13.79 -1.94 9.29
N VAL A 486 -13.69 -1.01 10.24
CA VAL A 486 -14.41 0.27 10.25
C VAL A 486 -13.42 1.43 10.19
N MET A 487 -13.67 2.40 9.30
CA MET A 487 -12.81 3.57 9.13
C MET A 487 -13.46 4.89 9.58
N SER A 488 -14.76 4.91 9.82
CA SER A 488 -15.46 6.14 10.23
C SER A 488 -15.04 6.54 11.65
N LYS A 489 -14.64 7.80 11.84
CA LYS A 489 -14.27 8.39 13.13
C LYS A 489 -15.27 8.08 14.26
N ARG A 490 -16.57 8.24 14.00
CA ARG A 490 -17.64 7.95 14.98
C ARG A 490 -17.59 6.49 15.49
N LYS A 491 -17.40 5.51 14.61
CA LYS A 491 -17.33 4.08 14.99
C LYS A 491 -16.02 3.75 15.70
N ILE A 492 -14.90 4.31 15.24
CA ILE A 492 -13.59 4.11 15.90
C ILE A 492 -13.62 4.71 17.32
N LEU A 493 -14.13 5.93 17.48
CA LEU A 493 -14.28 6.57 18.79
C LEU A 493 -15.14 5.74 19.74
N ALA A 494 -16.21 5.11 19.24
CA ALA A 494 -17.03 4.21 20.04
C ALA A 494 -16.24 2.97 20.51
N LEU A 495 -15.46 2.32 19.64
CA LEU A 495 -14.59 1.20 20.04
C LEU A 495 -13.63 1.59 21.18
N VAL A 496 -13.05 2.78 21.09
CA VAL A 496 -12.10 3.30 22.10
C VAL A 496 -12.82 3.66 23.41
N LYS A 497 -13.89 4.45 23.35
CA LYS A 497 -14.65 4.88 24.55
C LYS A 497 -15.23 3.70 25.32
N GLU A 498 -15.69 2.68 24.61
CA GLU A 498 -16.27 1.46 25.20
C GLU A 498 -15.20 0.41 25.57
N ARG A 499 -13.91 0.73 25.40
CA ARG A 499 -12.77 -0.14 25.74
C ARG A 499 -12.80 -1.51 25.06
N ILE A 500 -13.38 -1.59 23.87
CA ILE A 500 -13.31 -2.79 23.00
C ILE A 500 -11.87 -2.95 22.46
N VAL A 501 -11.19 -1.82 22.25
CA VAL A 501 -9.78 -1.73 21.87
C VAL A 501 -8.99 -0.96 22.93
N MET A 502 -7.66 -1.14 22.96
CA MET A 502 -6.75 -0.52 23.93
C MET A 502 -6.66 1.01 23.80
N GLY A 503 -6.96 1.54 22.61
CA GLY A 503 -6.83 2.96 22.29
C GLY A 503 -6.89 3.18 20.77
N TRP A 504 -6.61 4.41 20.35
CA TRP A 504 -6.54 4.77 18.92
C TRP A 504 -5.40 4.10 18.17
N ASP A 505 -4.37 3.67 18.89
CA ASP A 505 -3.17 2.98 18.44
C ASP A 505 -3.22 1.45 18.62
N ASP A 506 -4.38 0.87 18.99
CA ASP A 506 -4.51 -0.58 19.13
C ASP A 506 -4.18 -1.29 17.80
N PRO A 507 -3.20 -2.22 17.76
CA PRO A 507 -2.75 -2.90 16.53
C PRO A 507 -3.82 -3.64 15.71
N ARG A 508 -5.01 -3.88 16.26
CA ARG A 508 -6.14 -4.46 15.53
C ARG A 508 -6.88 -3.44 14.66
N MET A 509 -6.64 -2.15 14.89
CA MET A 509 -7.22 -1.05 14.12
C MET A 509 -6.38 -0.67 12.90
N TYR A 510 -7.01 0.05 11.98
CA TYR A 510 -6.40 0.54 10.73
C TYR A 510 -6.20 2.05 10.74
N THR A 511 -6.06 2.65 11.92
CA THR A 511 -5.41 3.97 12.07
C THR A 511 -3.93 3.84 11.68
N LEU A 512 -3.31 4.87 11.12
CA LEU A 512 -1.90 4.81 10.73
C LEU A 512 -1.00 4.60 11.96
N ILE A 513 -1.34 5.23 13.09
CA ILE A 513 -0.65 5.03 14.36
C ILE A 513 -0.77 3.59 14.89
N ALA A 514 -1.93 2.92 14.69
CA ALA A 514 -2.09 1.51 15.04
C ALA A 514 -1.25 0.60 14.14
N LEU A 515 -1.23 0.86 12.83
CA LEU A 515 -0.42 0.07 11.90
C LEU A 515 1.08 0.25 12.16
N ARG A 516 1.50 1.46 12.53
CA ARG A 516 2.87 1.73 12.99
C ARG A 516 3.17 0.92 14.26
N ARG A 517 2.33 1.00 15.29
CA ARG A 517 2.50 0.24 16.55
C ARG A 517 2.43 -1.28 16.37
N ARG A 518 1.62 -1.76 15.43
CA ARG A 518 1.58 -3.18 14.99
C ARG A 518 2.92 -3.63 14.43
N GLY A 519 3.72 -2.69 13.90
CA GLY A 519 5.03 -2.93 13.31
C GLY A 519 5.02 -2.98 11.79
N VAL A 520 3.95 -2.54 11.12
CA VAL A 520 3.91 -2.48 9.65
C VAL A 520 4.93 -1.46 9.16
N PRO A 521 5.85 -1.80 8.22
CA PRO A 521 6.78 -0.82 7.67
C PRO A 521 6.05 0.24 6.82
N PRO A 522 6.44 1.53 6.88
CA PRO A 522 5.81 2.57 6.07
C PRO A 522 5.93 2.28 4.56
N GLY A 523 7.09 1.77 4.14
CA GLY A 523 7.31 1.34 2.75
C GLY A 523 6.36 0.24 2.27
N ALA A 524 5.84 -0.62 3.17
CA ALA A 524 4.84 -1.62 2.83
C ALA A 524 3.47 -0.98 2.55
N ILE A 525 3.09 0.07 3.30
CA ILE A 525 1.86 0.83 3.08
C ILE A 525 1.94 1.59 1.74
N ILE A 526 3.07 2.25 1.48
CA ILE A 526 3.30 2.93 0.20
C ILE A 526 3.28 1.96 -0.97
N SER A 527 3.94 0.80 -0.84
CA SER A 527 3.89 -0.26 -1.86
C SER A 527 2.47 -0.75 -2.12
N PHE A 528 1.68 -0.93 -1.05
CA PHE A 528 0.28 -1.34 -1.15
C PHE A 528 -0.54 -0.32 -1.94
N VAL A 529 -0.48 0.96 -1.57
CA VAL A 529 -1.21 2.02 -2.27
C VAL A 529 -0.76 2.14 -3.73
N SER A 530 0.55 2.08 -3.99
CA SER A 530 1.09 2.13 -5.35
C SER A 530 0.60 0.97 -6.22
N GLN A 531 0.54 -0.25 -5.69
CA GLN A 531 0.08 -1.45 -6.42
C GLN A 531 -1.43 -1.43 -6.73
N LEU A 532 -2.23 -0.72 -5.94
CA LEU A 532 -3.66 -0.56 -6.22
C LEU A 532 -3.93 0.36 -7.41
N GLY A 533 -2.98 1.25 -7.72
CA GLY A 533 -3.16 2.28 -8.72
C GLY A 533 -4.12 3.39 -8.28
N VAL A 534 -4.26 4.40 -9.13
CA VAL A 534 -5.14 5.54 -8.91
C VAL A 534 -6.10 5.65 -10.10
N SER A 535 -7.39 5.59 -9.80
CA SER A 535 -8.50 5.74 -10.73
C SER A 535 -9.66 6.46 -10.04
N THR A 536 -10.70 6.82 -10.78
CA THR A 536 -11.93 7.42 -10.22
C THR A 536 -12.80 6.41 -9.48
N SER A 537 -12.64 5.11 -9.71
CA SER A 537 -13.43 4.07 -9.04
C SER A 537 -12.94 3.82 -7.61
N PRO A 538 -13.84 3.69 -6.62
CA PRO A 538 -13.47 3.36 -5.25
C PRO A 538 -12.79 1.99 -5.20
N SER A 539 -11.71 1.89 -4.42
CA SER A 539 -10.95 0.66 -4.22
C SER A 539 -11.40 0.00 -2.91
N ASN A 540 -12.21 -1.06 -3.01
CA ASN A 540 -12.63 -1.86 -1.84
C ASN A 540 -11.77 -3.13 -1.77
N ILE A 541 -10.85 -3.17 -0.80
CA ILE A 541 -9.79 -4.18 -0.74
C ILE A 541 -9.94 -5.06 0.51
N GLN A 542 -9.77 -6.37 0.35
CA GLN A 542 -9.75 -7.32 1.46
C GLN A 542 -8.49 -7.17 2.32
N LEU A 543 -8.62 -7.39 3.64
CA LEU A 543 -7.48 -7.36 4.58
C LEU A 543 -6.37 -8.33 4.17
N ALA A 544 -6.73 -9.51 3.66
CA ALA A 544 -5.77 -10.51 3.21
C ALA A 544 -4.79 -9.98 2.16
N ARG A 545 -5.24 -9.10 1.25
CA ARG A 545 -4.38 -8.47 0.24
C ARG A 545 -3.43 -7.42 0.84
N PHE A 546 -3.88 -6.69 1.85
CA PHE A 546 -3.02 -5.79 2.62
C PHE A 546 -1.94 -6.59 3.36
N ASP A 547 -2.35 -7.62 4.12
CA ASP A 547 -1.43 -8.51 4.84
C ASP A 547 -0.44 -9.22 3.90
N GLN A 548 -0.87 -9.62 2.70
CA GLN A 548 0.01 -10.18 1.68
C GLN A 548 1.09 -9.19 1.23
N THR A 549 0.74 -7.91 1.09
CA THR A 549 1.70 -6.87 0.71
C THR A 549 2.71 -6.65 1.82
N VAL A 550 2.25 -6.56 3.07
CA VAL A 550 3.11 -6.44 4.27
C VAL A 550 4.05 -7.65 4.38
N ARG A 551 3.53 -8.86 4.21
CA ARG A 551 4.32 -10.10 4.24
C ARG A 551 5.39 -10.12 3.15
N SER A 552 5.04 -9.76 1.92
CA SER A 552 5.97 -9.74 0.79
C SER A 552 7.07 -8.69 0.99
N TYR A 553 6.74 -7.55 1.59
CA TYR A 553 7.73 -6.53 1.95
C TYR A 553 8.70 -7.04 3.02
N LEU A 554 8.18 -7.65 4.09
CA LEU A 554 8.98 -8.15 5.21
C LEU A 554 9.85 -9.35 4.85
N GLU A 555 9.40 -10.25 3.96
CA GLU A 555 10.20 -11.40 3.49
C GLU A 555 11.51 -10.94 2.80
N ASN A 556 11.50 -9.75 2.21
CA ASN A 556 12.64 -9.18 1.49
C ASN A 556 13.41 -8.12 2.29
N SER A 557 13.07 -7.87 3.57
CA SER A 557 13.71 -6.82 4.37
C SER A 557 13.99 -7.22 5.82
N ALA A 558 13.23 -8.13 6.41
CA ALA A 558 13.31 -8.46 7.83
C ALA A 558 14.41 -9.52 8.14
N PRO A 559 15.27 -9.29 9.14
CA PRO A 559 16.13 -10.31 9.75
C PRO A 559 15.35 -11.53 10.27
N ARG A 560 16.01 -12.69 10.35
CA ARG A 560 15.42 -13.97 10.77
C ARG A 560 16.06 -14.45 12.07
N LEU A 561 15.25 -14.59 13.11
CA LEU A 561 15.63 -15.10 14.42
C LEU A 561 14.98 -16.46 14.69
N LEU A 562 15.65 -17.31 15.46
CA LEU A 562 14.99 -18.44 16.10
C LEU A 562 14.11 -17.93 17.24
N MET A 563 12.84 -18.32 17.23
CA MET A 563 11.85 -17.92 18.22
C MET A 563 10.93 -19.10 18.50
N VAL A 564 10.67 -19.34 19.78
CA VAL A 564 9.79 -20.39 20.28
C VAL A 564 8.65 -19.71 21.04
N LEU A 565 7.41 -19.80 20.54
CA LEU A 565 6.27 -19.13 21.16
C LEU A 565 5.84 -19.85 22.43
N ARG A 566 5.73 -21.17 22.37
CA ARG A 566 5.25 -22.01 23.46
C ARG A 566 6.36 -23.01 23.83
N PRO A 567 7.31 -22.62 24.69
CA PRO A 567 8.50 -23.43 24.93
C PRO A 567 8.19 -24.78 25.57
N LEU A 568 8.80 -25.82 25.00
CA LEU A 568 8.87 -27.17 25.53
C LEU A 568 10.34 -27.55 25.69
N LYS A 569 10.74 -27.92 26.91
CA LYS A 569 12.13 -28.23 27.23
C LYS A 569 12.56 -29.52 26.54
N VAL A 570 13.79 -29.54 26.03
CA VAL A 570 14.48 -30.71 25.49
C VAL A 570 15.85 -30.83 26.15
N THR A 571 16.15 -32.03 26.64
CA THR A 571 17.47 -32.40 27.17
C THR A 571 18.11 -33.43 26.26
N ILE A 572 19.30 -33.11 25.74
CA ILE A 572 20.06 -34.00 24.85
C ILE A 572 20.93 -34.94 25.69
N GLU A 573 20.50 -36.19 25.87
CA GLU A 573 21.04 -37.10 26.88
C GLU A 573 22.53 -37.44 26.70
N ASN A 574 23.04 -37.45 25.46
CA ASN A 574 24.40 -37.87 25.10
C ASN A 574 25.39 -36.71 24.95
N LEU A 575 25.03 -35.49 25.37
CA LEU A 575 25.97 -34.36 25.47
C LEU A 575 26.39 -34.14 26.94
N PRO A 576 27.66 -33.77 27.22
CA PRO A 576 28.08 -33.30 28.53
C PRO A 576 27.21 -32.13 29.06
N GLU A 577 27.09 -32.00 30.38
CA GLU A 577 26.28 -30.92 30.98
C GLU A 577 26.82 -29.52 30.67
N ASP A 578 28.13 -29.39 30.53
CA ASP A 578 28.87 -28.17 30.20
C ASP A 578 29.09 -27.98 28.69
N TYR A 579 28.48 -28.81 27.85
CA TYR A 579 28.63 -28.71 26.40
C TYR A 579 28.04 -27.40 25.86
N VAL A 580 28.88 -26.61 25.18
CA VAL A 580 28.49 -25.40 24.48
C VAL A 580 29.19 -25.34 23.13
N LEU A 581 28.41 -25.25 22.06
CA LEU A 581 28.87 -24.93 20.72
C LEU A 581 28.30 -23.58 20.30
N MET A 582 29.17 -22.60 20.04
CA MET A 582 28.76 -21.31 19.50
C MET A 582 28.57 -21.43 17.98
N VAL A 583 27.34 -21.30 17.52
CA VAL A 583 26.96 -21.41 16.10
C VAL A 583 26.83 -20.01 15.51
N GLU A 584 27.62 -19.72 14.48
CA GLU A 584 27.49 -18.50 13.70
C GLU A 584 26.44 -18.68 12.59
N LYS A 585 25.55 -17.70 12.43
CA LYS A 585 24.55 -17.69 11.35
C LYS A 585 24.31 -16.27 10.82
N PRO A 586 23.97 -16.11 9.53
CA PRO A 586 23.52 -14.82 9.03
C PRO A 586 22.15 -14.45 9.62
N PHE A 587 21.88 -13.15 9.77
CA PHE A 587 20.54 -12.67 10.09
C PHE A 587 19.57 -12.98 8.94
N HIS A 588 20.01 -12.94 7.69
CA HIS A 588 19.17 -13.29 6.56
C HIS A 588 19.98 -13.98 5.44
N PRO A 589 19.55 -15.14 4.92
CA PRO A 589 20.34 -15.93 3.98
C PRO A 589 20.56 -15.25 2.63
N LYS A 590 19.65 -14.35 2.22
CA LYS A 590 19.72 -13.63 0.95
C LYS A 590 20.18 -12.17 1.07
N LEU A 591 20.38 -11.66 2.29
CA LEU A 591 20.70 -10.24 2.54
C LEU A 591 21.94 -10.13 3.45
N PRO A 592 23.16 -10.26 2.88
CA PRO A 592 24.40 -10.21 3.66
C PRO A 592 24.60 -8.89 4.42
N ALA A 593 24.05 -7.78 3.91
CA ALA A 593 24.12 -6.47 4.55
C ALA A 593 23.50 -6.43 5.96
N LEU A 594 22.57 -7.34 6.26
CA LEU A 594 21.97 -7.48 7.60
C LEU A 594 22.92 -8.10 8.63
N GLY A 595 24.09 -8.60 8.20
CA GLY A 595 25.13 -9.10 9.08
C GLY A 595 24.88 -10.51 9.62
N MET A 596 25.65 -10.88 10.64
CA MET A 596 25.64 -12.21 11.26
C MET A 596 25.42 -12.11 12.77
N THR A 597 25.05 -13.24 13.38
CA THR A 597 24.90 -13.40 14.82
C THR A 597 25.42 -14.76 15.25
N THR A 598 25.86 -14.86 16.49
CA THR A 598 26.28 -16.11 17.11
C THR A 598 25.26 -16.54 18.16
N ILE A 599 24.90 -17.82 18.18
CA ILE A 599 23.93 -18.40 19.11
C ILE A 599 24.52 -19.65 19.78
N PRO A 600 24.25 -19.89 21.07
CA PRO A 600 24.74 -21.10 21.75
C PRO A 600 23.88 -22.32 21.36
N PHE A 601 24.51 -23.48 21.21
CA PHE A 601 23.89 -24.80 21.17
C PHE A 601 24.42 -25.60 22.36
N THR A 602 23.52 -26.04 23.25
CA THR A 602 23.88 -26.70 24.51
C THR A 602 23.07 -27.97 24.73
N ARG A 603 23.36 -28.69 25.82
CA ARG A 603 22.59 -29.88 26.24
C ARG A 603 21.10 -29.59 26.47
N SER A 604 20.77 -28.39 26.97
CA SER A 604 19.41 -28.01 27.34
C SER A 604 18.89 -26.90 26.42
N LEU A 605 17.82 -27.20 25.69
CA LEU A 605 17.20 -26.28 24.74
C LEU A 605 15.68 -26.33 24.80
N TYR A 606 15.03 -25.41 24.10
CA TYR A 606 13.60 -25.35 23.94
C TYR A 606 13.22 -25.44 22.48
N ILE A 607 12.14 -26.16 22.19
CA ILE A 607 11.44 -26.16 20.90
C ILE A 607 10.00 -25.67 21.11
N ASP A 608 9.28 -25.41 20.03
CA ASP A 608 7.86 -25.09 20.15
C ASP A 608 7.04 -26.34 20.50
N ARG A 609 6.07 -26.20 21.41
CA ARG A 609 5.18 -27.28 21.84
C ARG A 609 4.45 -27.92 20.66
N ASP A 610 4.11 -27.14 19.63
CA ASP A 610 3.43 -27.63 18.41
C ASP A 610 4.35 -28.51 17.51
N ASP A 611 5.66 -28.52 17.79
CA ASP A 611 6.65 -29.36 17.12
C ASP A 611 6.90 -30.70 17.83
N PHE A 612 6.14 -31.02 18.89
CA PHE A 612 6.09 -32.34 19.50
C PHE A 612 4.65 -32.88 19.62
N ARG A 613 4.50 -34.20 19.48
CA ARG A 613 3.26 -34.89 19.86
C ARG A 613 3.51 -36.36 20.21
N LEU A 614 2.60 -36.94 20.98
CA LEU A 614 2.70 -38.32 21.45
C LEU A 614 2.43 -39.35 20.34
N GLU A 615 1.44 -39.09 19.49
CA GLU A 615 1.02 -40.01 18.43
C GLU A 615 1.60 -39.59 17.07
N ASP A 616 2.29 -40.52 16.39
CA ASP A 616 2.77 -40.27 15.03
C ASP A 616 1.69 -40.48 13.95
N SER A 617 1.90 -39.87 12.78
CA SER A 617 1.04 -39.91 11.61
C SER A 617 1.89 -39.62 10.37
N PRO A 618 1.57 -40.20 9.21
CA PRO A 618 2.40 -40.10 8.00
C PRO A 618 2.66 -38.66 7.51
N ASP A 619 1.75 -37.73 7.79
CA ASP A 619 1.77 -36.31 7.39
C ASP A 619 2.51 -35.39 8.37
N TYR A 620 3.03 -35.94 9.48
CA TYR A 620 3.79 -35.18 10.46
C TYR A 620 5.29 -35.44 10.36
N PHE A 621 6.04 -34.38 10.15
CA PHE A 621 7.49 -34.45 9.91
C PHE A 621 8.35 -33.91 11.06
N ARG A 622 7.72 -33.53 12.18
CA ARG A 622 8.40 -32.99 13.38
C ARG A 622 8.60 -34.10 14.42
N LEU A 623 8.77 -33.74 15.70
CA LEU A 623 9.24 -34.64 16.73
C LEU A 623 8.09 -35.46 17.34
N ALA A 624 8.30 -36.77 17.44
CA ALA A 624 7.43 -37.69 18.17
C ALA A 624 8.32 -38.81 18.75
N PRO A 625 7.87 -39.63 19.70
CA PRO A 625 8.67 -40.72 20.24
C PRO A 625 9.31 -41.58 19.13
N GLY A 626 10.64 -41.72 19.16
CA GLY A 626 11.43 -42.46 18.17
C GLY A 626 11.73 -41.74 16.85
N LYS A 627 11.16 -40.55 16.59
CA LYS A 627 11.42 -39.78 15.37
C LYS A 627 12.58 -38.81 15.50
N THR A 628 13.20 -38.55 14.35
CA THR A 628 14.31 -37.62 14.18
C THR A 628 13.82 -36.32 13.54
N VAL A 629 14.24 -35.17 14.09
CA VAL A 629 13.99 -33.84 13.51
C VAL A 629 15.29 -33.06 13.39
N GLY A 630 15.40 -32.24 12.35
CA GLY A 630 16.51 -31.30 12.20
C GLY A 630 16.27 -30.06 13.04
N LEU A 631 17.34 -29.47 13.56
CA LEU A 631 17.32 -28.18 14.24
C LEU A 631 17.98 -27.15 13.33
N PHE A 632 17.35 -25.99 13.09
CA PHE A 632 17.93 -24.97 12.20
C PHE A 632 19.31 -24.52 12.69
N GLN A 633 20.31 -24.54 11.80
CA GLN A 633 21.71 -24.16 12.09
C GLN A 633 22.45 -25.02 13.12
N ALA A 634 21.80 -26.00 13.76
CA ALA A 634 22.49 -26.92 14.65
C ALA A 634 23.39 -27.88 13.84
N PRO A 635 24.44 -28.44 14.45
CA PRO A 635 25.38 -29.32 13.74
C PRO A 635 24.75 -30.65 13.30
N HIS A 636 23.83 -31.19 14.10
CA HIS A 636 23.23 -32.51 13.90
C HIS A 636 21.74 -32.53 14.29
N PRO A 637 20.93 -33.46 13.73
CA PRO A 637 19.55 -33.62 14.12
C PRO A 637 19.41 -34.34 15.47
N ILE A 638 18.22 -34.27 16.08
CA ILE A 638 17.90 -34.94 17.34
C ILE A 638 16.80 -35.98 17.16
N THR A 639 16.87 -37.07 17.92
CA THR A 639 15.83 -38.12 17.99
C THR A 639 15.21 -38.14 19.37
N CYS A 640 13.88 -38.15 19.47
CA CYS A 640 13.18 -38.30 20.76
C CYS A 640 13.34 -39.72 21.30
N VAL A 641 13.93 -39.86 22.48
CA VAL A 641 14.12 -41.13 23.19
C VAL A 641 12.98 -41.38 24.17
N SER A 642 12.65 -40.39 24.99
CA SER A 642 11.56 -40.45 25.95
C SER A 642 11.06 -39.05 26.29
N TYR A 643 10.06 -38.95 27.16
CA TYR A 643 9.52 -37.67 27.63
C TYR A 643 9.09 -37.79 29.09
N LYS A 644 8.98 -36.65 29.75
CA LYS A 644 8.38 -36.51 31.09
C LYS A 644 7.07 -35.76 30.95
N ALA A 645 6.05 -36.25 31.65
CA ALA A 645 4.74 -35.61 31.74
C ALA A 645 4.53 -35.02 33.14
N ASP A 646 3.74 -33.96 33.21
CA ASP A 646 3.23 -33.43 34.46
C ASP A 646 2.31 -34.46 35.13
N PRO A 647 2.56 -34.86 36.39
CA PRO A 647 1.74 -35.88 37.06
C PRO A 647 0.27 -35.46 37.28
N ALA A 648 -0.03 -34.17 37.33
CA ALA A 648 -1.37 -33.65 37.60
C ALA A 648 -2.17 -33.41 36.30
N THR A 649 -1.56 -32.85 35.26
CA THR A 649 -2.26 -32.53 34.01
C THR A 649 -2.07 -33.59 32.91
N GLY A 650 -1.00 -34.39 32.99
CA GLY A 650 -0.59 -35.30 31.92
C GLY A 650 0.12 -34.61 30.76
N ASP A 651 0.33 -33.29 30.82
CA ASP A 651 0.99 -32.55 29.75
C ASP A 651 2.48 -32.87 29.68
N VAL A 652 3.02 -32.94 28.47
CA VAL A 652 4.45 -33.15 28.28
C VAL A 652 5.21 -31.87 28.69
N ILE A 653 6.15 -32.01 29.63
CA ILE A 653 6.92 -30.90 30.21
C ILE A 653 8.39 -30.91 29.78
N GLU A 654 8.93 -32.08 29.44
CA GLU A 654 10.31 -32.24 29.00
C GLU A 654 10.44 -33.41 28.03
N ILE A 655 11.22 -33.24 26.96
CA ILE A 655 11.60 -34.28 26.03
C ILE A 655 13.06 -34.67 26.31
N ILE A 656 13.32 -35.97 26.37
CA ILE A 656 14.68 -36.50 26.39
C ILE A 656 15.01 -36.95 24.98
N ALA A 657 15.99 -36.30 24.38
CA ALA A 657 16.41 -36.55 23.02
C ALA A 657 17.88 -37.01 22.98
N ARG A 658 18.27 -37.63 21.86
CA ARG A 658 19.64 -37.98 21.54
C ARG A 658 20.10 -37.21 20.31
N LEU A 659 21.32 -36.70 20.32
CA LEU A 659 21.97 -36.12 19.16
C LEU A 659 22.42 -37.24 18.20
N GLU A 660 22.02 -37.15 16.94
CA GLU A 660 22.41 -38.09 15.88
C GLU A 660 23.68 -37.58 15.19
N ASP A 661 24.82 -37.67 15.88
CA ASP A 661 26.15 -37.24 15.39
C ASP A 661 26.99 -38.37 14.78
N GLY A 662 26.54 -39.62 14.94
CA GLY A 662 27.22 -40.83 14.47
C GLY A 662 28.43 -41.27 15.33
N ALA A 663 28.68 -40.60 16.46
CA ALA A 663 29.79 -40.92 17.35
C ALA A 663 29.64 -42.31 18.01
N ASP A 664 28.42 -42.82 18.12
CA ASP A 664 28.11 -44.15 18.65
C ASP A 664 28.08 -45.26 17.57
N GLY A 665 28.58 -44.98 16.37
CA GLY A 665 28.63 -45.91 15.24
C GLY A 665 27.30 -46.10 14.51
N ARG A 666 26.25 -45.35 14.89
CA ARG A 666 24.96 -45.37 14.19
C ARG A 666 24.96 -44.41 13.00
N PRO A 667 24.32 -44.77 11.88
CA PRO A 667 24.18 -43.87 10.74
C PRO A 667 23.30 -42.66 11.10
N VAL A 668 23.79 -41.46 10.81
CA VAL A 668 23.04 -40.21 11.02
C VAL A 668 21.76 -40.22 10.18
N LYS A 669 20.62 -40.24 10.85
CA LYS A 669 19.31 -40.23 10.19
C LYS A 669 19.04 -38.86 9.56
N LYS A 670 18.75 -38.84 8.26
CA LYS A 670 18.37 -37.61 7.56
C LYS A 670 16.99 -37.13 8.04
N PRO A 671 16.85 -35.91 8.59
CA PRO A 671 15.56 -35.42 9.05
C PRO A 671 14.63 -35.05 7.88
N LYS A 672 13.32 -35.17 8.10
CA LYS A 672 12.28 -34.77 7.12
C LYS A 672 11.91 -33.29 7.21
N ALA A 673 12.12 -32.67 8.37
CA ALA A 673 11.86 -31.25 8.60
C ALA A 673 12.92 -30.65 9.53
N PHE A 674 13.04 -29.32 9.48
CA PHE A 674 13.87 -28.53 10.39
C PHE A 674 12.96 -27.61 11.21
N ILE A 675 13.19 -27.57 12.52
CA ILE A 675 12.44 -26.75 13.47
C ILE A 675 13.37 -25.74 14.15
N GLN A 676 12.77 -24.66 14.63
CA GLN A 676 13.44 -23.62 15.40
C GLN A 676 13.57 -24.04 16.86
N TRP A 677 14.61 -23.52 17.51
CA TRP A 677 14.98 -23.87 18.87
C TRP A 677 15.72 -22.71 19.52
N VAL A 678 15.77 -22.69 20.85
CA VAL A 678 16.61 -21.74 21.61
C VAL A 678 17.26 -22.47 22.79
N ALA A 679 18.58 -22.38 22.94
CA ALA A 679 19.30 -23.05 24.03
C ALA A 679 19.40 -22.20 25.31
N GLU A 680 19.55 -22.89 26.44
CA GLU A 680 19.94 -22.30 27.71
C GLU A 680 21.45 -22.12 27.76
N HIS A 681 21.89 -20.89 28.00
CA HIS A 681 23.29 -20.56 28.23
C HIS A 681 23.40 -19.20 28.93
N VAL A 682 23.57 -19.24 30.25
CA VAL A 682 23.62 -18.05 31.12
C VAL A 682 24.73 -17.06 30.72
N PRO A 683 25.98 -17.48 30.41
CA PRO A 683 27.05 -16.54 30.07
C PRO A 683 26.76 -15.68 28.83
N SER A 684 26.00 -16.21 27.86
CA SER A 684 25.57 -15.41 26.70
C SER A 684 24.21 -14.72 26.91
N GLY A 685 23.55 -14.90 28.06
CA GLY A 685 22.19 -14.40 28.28
C GLY A 685 21.11 -15.08 27.44
N SER A 686 21.32 -16.34 27.01
CA SER A 686 20.34 -17.12 26.25
C SER A 686 19.50 -18.01 27.19
N PRO A 687 18.17 -18.13 26.98
CA PRO A 687 17.36 -17.46 25.97
C PRO A 687 17.01 -16.01 26.32
N VAL A 688 16.64 -15.21 25.31
CA VAL A 688 15.93 -13.95 25.55
C VAL A 688 14.48 -14.28 25.87
N ARG A 689 14.08 -14.01 27.12
CA ARG A 689 12.70 -14.20 27.58
C ARG A 689 11.84 -13.00 27.20
N VAL A 690 10.78 -13.26 26.45
CA VAL A 690 9.77 -12.26 26.07
C VAL A 690 8.66 -12.29 27.11
N ASP A 691 8.35 -11.12 27.67
CA ASP A 691 7.36 -10.98 28.73
C ASP A 691 5.93 -11.12 28.17
N GLU A 692 5.64 -10.48 27.03
CA GLU A 692 4.38 -10.63 26.30
C GLU A 692 4.61 -10.73 24.78
N THR A 693 3.98 -11.71 24.13
CA THR A 693 3.85 -11.77 22.68
C THR A 693 2.37 -11.68 22.32
N ARG A 694 1.98 -10.64 21.60
CA ARG A 694 0.60 -10.32 21.25
C ARG A 694 0.30 -10.74 19.82
N VAL A 695 -0.62 -11.68 19.68
CA VAL A 695 -1.08 -12.23 18.41
C VAL A 695 -2.44 -11.63 18.10
N PHE A 696 -2.50 -10.79 17.07
CA PHE A 696 -3.73 -10.11 16.66
C PHE A 696 -4.43 -10.91 15.55
N HIS A 697 -5.70 -11.25 15.79
CA HIS A 697 -6.62 -11.78 14.78
C HIS A 697 -7.55 -10.67 14.27
N GLN A 698 -8.43 -10.99 13.32
CA GLN A 698 -9.40 -10.01 12.82
C GLN A 698 -10.29 -9.49 13.96
N LEU A 699 -10.43 -8.16 14.06
CA LEU A 699 -11.23 -7.51 15.08
C LEU A 699 -12.73 -7.79 14.91
N PHE A 700 -13.17 -7.96 13.68
CA PHE A 700 -14.56 -8.23 13.32
C PHE A 700 -14.69 -9.62 12.71
N LYS A 701 -15.86 -10.24 12.87
CA LYS A 701 -16.17 -11.57 12.35
C LYS A 701 -16.57 -11.54 10.87
N SER A 702 -17.11 -10.41 10.39
CA SER A 702 -17.58 -10.27 9.01
C SER A 702 -16.69 -9.37 8.15
N ASP A 703 -16.76 -9.54 6.83
CA ASP A 703 -16.09 -8.67 5.85
C ASP A 703 -16.74 -7.28 5.72
N ASN A 704 -17.94 -7.07 6.30
CA ASN A 704 -18.62 -5.77 6.26
C ASN A 704 -19.28 -5.44 7.60
N PRO A 705 -18.47 -5.22 8.67
CA PRO A 705 -19.00 -4.89 10.00
C PRO A 705 -19.80 -3.59 10.00
N ALA A 706 -19.54 -2.71 9.02
CA ALA A 706 -20.19 -1.43 8.93
C ALA A 706 -21.67 -1.52 8.52
N ALA A 707 -22.09 -2.61 7.87
CA ALA A 707 -23.47 -2.84 7.45
C ALA A 707 -24.34 -3.54 8.52
N ALA A 708 -23.73 -4.04 9.60
CA ALA A 708 -24.48 -4.60 10.72
C ALA A 708 -25.31 -3.50 11.42
N PRO A 709 -26.54 -3.80 11.89
CA PRO A 709 -27.36 -2.85 12.66
C PRO A 709 -26.62 -2.28 13.87
N ASP A 710 -25.87 -3.14 14.56
CA ASP A 710 -24.86 -2.74 15.54
C ASP A 710 -23.54 -3.45 15.23
N PHE A 711 -22.55 -2.66 14.81
CA PHE A 711 -21.22 -3.16 14.46
C PHE A 711 -20.45 -3.73 15.67
N ARG A 712 -20.87 -3.42 16.90
CA ARG A 712 -20.24 -3.95 18.14
C ARG A 712 -20.51 -5.43 18.31
N ALA A 713 -21.69 -5.90 17.93
CA ALA A 713 -22.05 -7.31 17.97
C ALA A 713 -21.21 -8.15 17.00
N ASP A 714 -20.56 -7.52 16.02
CA ASP A 714 -19.69 -8.18 15.05
C ASP A 714 -18.23 -8.30 15.53
N VAL A 715 -17.88 -7.75 16.70
CA VAL A 715 -16.54 -7.87 17.28
C VAL A 715 -16.21 -9.34 17.58
N ASN A 716 -14.99 -9.74 17.25
CA ASN A 716 -14.43 -11.05 17.56
C ASN A 716 -13.79 -11.02 18.96
N PRO A 717 -14.30 -11.80 19.93
CA PRO A 717 -13.72 -11.87 21.28
C PRO A 717 -12.29 -12.42 21.27
N ASP A 718 -11.96 -13.28 20.31
CA ASP A 718 -10.64 -13.91 20.17
C ASP A 718 -9.71 -13.09 19.25
N SER A 719 -9.98 -11.79 19.11
CA SER A 719 -9.19 -10.89 18.25
C SER A 719 -7.78 -10.60 18.78
N LEU A 720 -7.49 -10.93 20.04
CA LEU A 720 -6.18 -10.76 20.68
C LEU A 720 -5.87 -11.97 21.57
N GLU A 721 -4.77 -12.67 21.23
CA GLU A 721 -4.16 -13.67 22.08
C GLU A 721 -2.85 -13.12 22.67
N VAL A 722 -2.67 -13.21 23.99
CA VAL A 722 -1.43 -12.80 24.67
C VAL A 722 -0.70 -14.04 25.17
N ILE A 723 0.46 -14.32 24.60
CA ILE A 723 1.33 -15.44 24.95
C ILE A 723 2.44 -14.93 25.86
N LYS A 724 2.61 -15.55 27.03
CA LYS A 724 3.68 -15.23 27.99
C LYS A 724 4.78 -16.28 27.94
N GLY A 725 6.03 -15.87 28.15
CA GLY A 725 7.16 -16.78 28.27
C GLY A 725 7.70 -17.30 26.94
N ALA A 726 7.38 -16.64 25.81
CA ALA A 726 8.03 -16.92 24.54
C ALA A 726 9.54 -16.67 24.65
N LEU A 727 10.34 -17.43 23.88
CA LEU A 727 11.80 -17.37 23.90
C LEU A 727 12.32 -16.97 22.52
N VAL A 728 13.31 -16.07 22.49
CA VAL A 728 14.03 -15.67 21.27
C VAL A 728 15.52 -15.93 21.47
N GLU A 729 16.24 -16.23 20.40
CA GLU A 729 17.70 -16.32 20.45
C GLU A 729 18.38 -15.00 20.88
N VAL A 730 19.58 -15.10 21.45
CA VAL A 730 20.37 -13.96 21.95
C VAL A 730 20.67 -12.89 20.88
N GLY A 731 20.72 -13.28 19.60
CA GLY A 731 20.92 -12.36 18.47
C GLY A 731 19.90 -11.21 18.40
N PHE A 732 18.76 -11.35 19.09
CA PHE A 732 17.78 -10.29 19.28
C PHE A 732 18.38 -8.98 19.81
N TRP A 733 19.27 -9.02 20.80
CA TRP A 733 19.81 -7.79 21.41
C TRP A 733 20.69 -7.00 20.44
N THR A 734 21.56 -7.71 19.71
CA THR A 734 22.39 -7.14 18.66
C THR A 734 21.53 -6.54 17.55
N LEU A 735 20.49 -7.28 17.11
CA LEU A 735 19.56 -6.80 16.12
C LEU A 735 18.82 -5.53 16.57
N ALA A 736 18.28 -5.54 17.79
CA ALA A 736 17.46 -4.46 18.32
C ALA A 736 18.25 -3.16 18.38
N LYS A 737 19.47 -3.23 18.94
CA LYS A 737 20.36 -2.08 19.05
C LYS A 737 20.77 -1.53 17.68
N ARG A 738 21.18 -2.43 16.77
CA ARG A 738 21.58 -2.04 15.40
C ARG A 738 20.44 -1.40 14.63
N SER A 739 19.27 -2.04 14.59
CA SER A 739 18.10 -1.56 13.84
C SER A 739 17.66 -0.18 14.32
N TYR A 740 17.66 0.02 15.64
CA TYR A 740 17.25 1.28 16.24
C TYR A 740 18.29 2.40 16.03
N ALA A 741 19.58 2.09 16.11
CA ALA A 741 20.66 3.03 15.79
C ALA A 741 20.65 3.46 14.31
N GLU A 742 20.47 2.51 13.39
CA GLU A 742 20.31 2.79 11.95
C GLU A 742 19.10 3.70 11.69
N ALA A 743 17.94 3.39 12.28
CA ALA A 743 16.73 4.21 12.17
C ALA A 743 16.95 5.64 12.72
N ARG A 744 17.66 5.80 13.85
CA ARG A 744 18.03 7.13 14.40
C ARG A 744 18.92 7.91 13.44
N ARG A 745 19.93 7.27 12.84
CA ARG A 745 20.81 7.93 11.86
C ARG A 745 20.06 8.38 10.63
N GLU A 746 19.22 7.51 10.05
CA GLU A 746 18.38 7.84 8.90
C GLU A 746 17.42 8.99 9.21
N SER A 747 16.72 8.91 10.34
CA SER A 747 15.78 9.94 10.79
C SER A 747 16.45 11.30 10.98
N LYS A 748 17.63 11.32 11.62
CA LYS A 748 18.39 12.55 11.81
C LYS A 748 18.80 13.15 10.47
N ALA A 749 19.41 12.35 9.58
CA ALA A 749 19.83 12.82 8.27
C ALA A 749 18.67 13.38 7.44
N ARG A 750 17.51 12.71 7.49
CA ARG A 750 16.29 13.15 6.81
C ARG A 750 15.71 14.44 7.40
N THR A 751 15.70 14.55 8.73
CA THR A 751 15.24 15.76 9.43
C THR A 751 16.17 16.95 9.14
N ASP A 752 17.49 16.74 9.15
CA ASP A 752 18.49 17.76 8.80
C ASP A 752 18.37 18.20 7.32
N ALA A 753 17.94 17.31 6.42
CA ALA A 753 17.62 17.67 5.04
C ALA A 753 16.35 18.54 4.96
N ALA A 754 15.26 18.11 5.60
CA ALA A 754 14.00 18.84 5.62
C ALA A 754 14.13 20.26 6.22
N LEU A 755 14.91 20.41 7.30
CA LEU A 755 15.16 21.72 7.93
C LEU A 755 16.00 22.66 7.05
N ARG A 756 16.89 22.13 6.19
CA ARG A 756 17.65 22.94 5.23
C ARG A 756 16.77 23.46 4.09
N GLU A 757 15.86 22.61 3.60
CA GLU A 757 14.93 22.97 2.54
C GLU A 757 13.85 23.95 3.02
N ASN A 758 13.43 23.87 4.28
CA ASN A 758 12.38 24.73 4.87
C ASN A 758 12.89 26.01 5.56
N THR A 759 13.95 26.64 5.05
CA THR A 759 14.64 27.79 5.70
C THR A 759 13.81 29.09 5.81
N THR A 760 12.55 29.12 5.37
CA THR A 760 11.71 30.34 5.32
C THR A 760 10.31 30.16 5.95
N VAL A 761 10.23 29.68 7.20
CA VAL A 761 8.94 29.65 7.91
C VAL A 761 9.04 30.48 9.19
N ASN A 762 8.31 31.60 9.22
CA ASN A 762 7.85 32.23 10.46
C ASN A 762 6.87 31.25 11.13
N ALA A 763 7.37 30.13 11.65
CA ALA A 763 6.55 29.15 12.33
C ALA A 763 6.09 29.79 13.64
N THR A 764 4.78 29.95 13.78
CA THR A 764 4.17 30.35 15.05
C THR A 764 4.42 29.25 16.09
N GLU A 765 4.47 29.58 17.38
CA GLU A 765 4.86 28.64 18.45
C GLU A 765 4.02 27.35 18.48
N ASP A 766 2.79 27.42 17.99
CA ASP A 766 1.79 26.36 17.92
C ASP A 766 1.89 25.46 16.66
N THR A 767 2.79 25.76 15.72
CA THR A 767 3.01 24.90 14.54
C THR A 767 3.82 23.65 14.93
N PRO A 768 3.35 22.42 14.60
CA PRO A 768 4.10 21.20 14.85
C PRO A 768 5.50 21.26 14.22
N LYS A 769 6.50 20.97 15.05
CA LYS A 769 7.90 21.03 14.63
C LYS A 769 8.34 19.70 14.03
N VAL A 770 9.15 19.78 12.99
CA VAL A 770 9.81 18.62 12.38
C VAL A 770 10.94 18.17 13.31
N THR A 771 10.88 16.95 13.85
CA THR A 771 11.91 16.39 14.74
C THR A 771 12.35 14.98 14.34
N SER A 772 13.55 14.55 14.72
CA SER A 772 14.03 13.20 14.42
C SER A 772 13.26 12.12 15.19
N GLU A 773 12.73 12.47 16.36
CA GLU A 773 12.06 11.53 17.25
C GLU A 773 10.73 11.05 16.67
N GLN A 774 10.07 11.89 15.86
CA GLN A 774 8.82 11.56 15.17
C GLN A 774 8.94 10.31 14.29
N LEU A 775 10.10 10.02 13.71
CA LEU A 775 10.27 8.93 12.75
C LEU A 775 10.72 7.61 13.36
N VAL A 776 11.11 7.60 14.64
CA VAL A 776 11.82 6.46 15.25
C VAL A 776 11.16 6.03 16.54
N GLY A 777 10.81 4.75 16.61
CA GLY A 777 10.34 4.11 17.83
C GLY A 777 10.75 2.63 17.88
N PRO A 778 10.56 1.95 19.03
CA PRO A 778 10.88 0.54 19.18
C PRO A 778 10.30 -0.37 18.08
N GLU A 779 9.19 0.02 17.45
CA GLU A 779 8.58 -0.73 16.33
C GLU A 779 9.50 -0.89 15.11
N CYS A 780 10.62 -0.13 15.05
CA CYS A 780 11.66 -0.30 14.04
C CYS A 780 12.41 -1.62 14.17
N VAL A 781 12.42 -2.23 15.37
CA VAL A 781 13.01 -3.56 15.60
C VAL A 781 12.03 -4.60 15.11
N ARG A 782 12.17 -4.97 13.84
CA ARG A 782 11.33 -5.97 13.15
C ARG A 782 12.14 -7.22 12.82
N PHE A 783 11.51 -8.38 12.95
CA PHE A 783 12.14 -9.64 12.55
C PHE A 783 11.12 -10.71 12.20
N GLN A 784 11.56 -11.69 11.43
CA GLN A 784 10.87 -12.95 11.23
C GLN A 784 11.26 -13.92 12.35
N GLY A 785 10.31 -14.33 13.18
CA GLY A 785 10.45 -15.54 13.99
C GLY A 785 10.31 -16.75 13.07
N LEU A 786 11.41 -17.49 12.84
CA LEU A 786 11.42 -18.60 11.89
C LEU A 786 10.28 -19.59 12.16
N ARG A 787 9.57 -19.99 11.08
CA ARG A 787 8.35 -20.82 11.09
C ARG A 787 7.15 -20.28 11.89
N THR A 788 7.28 -19.10 12.48
CA THR A 788 6.28 -18.52 13.37
C THR A 788 5.49 -17.42 12.67
N ALA A 789 6.04 -16.20 12.62
CA ALA A 789 5.41 -15.01 12.07
C ALA A 789 6.44 -13.87 11.96
N TYR A 790 6.00 -12.71 11.49
CA TYR A 790 6.76 -11.46 11.60
C TYR A 790 6.36 -10.71 12.86
N PHE A 791 7.34 -10.18 13.57
CA PHE A 791 7.16 -9.48 14.85
C PHE A 791 7.86 -8.12 14.84
N ALA A 792 7.36 -7.21 15.67
CA ALA A 792 8.02 -5.96 16.04
C ALA A 792 7.98 -5.78 17.56
N LEU A 793 8.92 -5.00 18.11
CA LEU A 793 8.76 -4.51 19.49
C LEU A 793 7.58 -3.54 19.59
N ASP A 794 6.77 -3.69 20.64
CA ASP A 794 5.72 -2.71 20.95
C ASP A 794 6.38 -1.43 21.45
N ASN A 795 5.92 -0.30 20.91
CA ASN A 795 6.53 1.01 21.14
C ASN A 795 5.98 1.78 22.34
N LYS A 796 5.02 1.20 23.08
CA LYS A 796 4.35 1.86 24.20
C LYS A 796 4.51 1.10 25.52
N ASP A 797 4.31 -0.21 25.48
CA ASP A 797 4.30 -1.07 26.65
C ASP A 797 5.65 -1.78 26.83
N GLY A 798 6.46 -1.87 25.76
CA GLY A 798 7.81 -2.44 25.80
C GLY A 798 8.84 -1.49 26.41
N LYS A 799 9.72 -2.03 27.24
CA LYS A 799 10.89 -1.34 27.82
C LYS A 799 12.15 -2.12 27.51
N VAL A 800 13.00 -1.55 26.67
CA VAL A 800 14.23 -2.19 26.20
C VAL A 800 15.36 -1.16 26.32
N ALA A 801 16.06 -1.15 27.46
CA ALA A 801 17.05 -0.15 27.81
C ALA A 801 18.19 -0.06 26.79
N ALA A 802 18.59 -1.21 26.23
CA ALA A 802 19.64 -1.33 25.22
C ALA A 802 19.41 -0.45 23.96
N LEU A 803 18.18 -0.03 23.68
CA LEU A 803 17.87 0.86 22.55
C LEU A 803 18.40 2.30 22.77
N ASN A 804 18.54 2.72 24.03
CA ASN A 804 18.95 4.08 24.38
C ASN A 804 20.42 4.18 24.79
N GLU A 805 21.12 3.05 24.90
CA GLU A 805 22.53 3.01 25.25
C GLU A 805 23.44 3.38 24.06
N PRO A 806 24.65 3.93 24.31
CA PRO A 806 25.65 4.19 23.27
C PRO A 806 25.97 2.94 22.43
N GLU A 807 26.22 3.09 21.12
CA GLU A 807 26.40 1.99 20.16
C GLU A 807 27.50 0.97 20.55
N ASP A 808 28.54 1.40 21.26
CA ASP A 808 29.67 0.60 21.74
C ASP A 808 29.38 -0.27 22.97
N THR A 809 28.28 -0.01 23.69
CA THR A 809 27.88 -0.81 24.87
C THR A 809 27.51 -2.24 24.47
N ALA A 810 27.93 -3.26 25.22
CA ALA A 810 27.61 -4.65 24.88
C ALA A 810 26.08 -4.90 24.84
N PRO A 811 25.52 -5.48 23.75
CA PRO A 811 24.09 -5.73 23.65
C PRO A 811 23.66 -6.81 24.67
N GLY A 812 22.54 -6.58 25.36
CA GLY A 812 22.00 -7.56 26.30
C GLY A 812 20.82 -7.00 27.10
N ARG A 813 20.20 -7.86 27.90
CA ARG A 813 19.14 -7.47 28.84
C ARG A 813 19.71 -6.60 29.96
N ARG A 814 18.88 -5.69 30.48
CA ARG A 814 19.12 -4.88 31.67
C ARG A 814 18.03 -5.12 32.71
N ASP A 815 18.34 -4.75 33.95
CA ASP A 815 17.35 -4.75 35.02
C ASP A 815 16.24 -3.75 34.69
N GLY A 816 14.98 -4.20 34.83
CA GLY A 816 13.80 -3.41 34.48
C GLY A 816 13.35 -3.52 33.01
N ASP A 817 14.07 -4.24 32.15
CA ASP A 817 13.61 -4.55 30.80
C ASP A 817 12.33 -5.39 30.82
N PHE A 818 11.37 -4.99 29.98
CA PHE A 818 10.09 -5.63 29.76
C PHE A 818 9.84 -5.76 28.25
N VAL A 819 10.06 -6.93 27.69
CA VAL A 819 10.04 -7.17 26.25
C VAL A 819 8.62 -7.54 25.81
N VAL A 820 8.00 -6.67 25.01
CA VAL A 820 6.67 -6.89 24.42
C VAL A 820 6.80 -6.95 22.91
N LEU A 821 6.33 -8.05 22.32
CA LEU A 821 6.32 -8.26 20.87
C LEU A 821 4.91 -8.24 20.30
N ASN A 822 4.72 -7.51 19.22
CA ASN A 822 3.51 -7.48 18.42
C ASN A 822 3.69 -8.35 17.18
N ARG A 823 2.77 -9.28 16.92
CA ARG A 823 2.72 -10.00 15.64
C ARG A 823 2.27 -9.03 14.54
N ILE A 824 3.16 -8.74 13.59
CA ILE A 824 2.84 -7.90 12.43
C ILE A 824 1.90 -8.67 11.50
N VAL A 825 2.33 -9.84 11.02
CA VAL A 825 1.57 -10.68 10.08
C VAL A 825 2.08 -12.13 10.13
N SER A 826 1.21 -13.11 9.88
CA SER A 826 1.59 -14.52 9.78
C SER A 826 2.41 -14.82 8.51
N LEU A 827 3.17 -15.92 8.51
CA LEU A 827 4.04 -16.31 7.38
C LEU A 827 3.29 -16.74 6.12
N LYS A 828 2.05 -17.20 6.28
CA LYS A 828 1.14 -17.57 5.20
C LYS A 828 -0.24 -17.03 5.56
N GLU A 829 -1.14 -16.97 4.59
CA GLU A 829 -2.53 -16.68 4.90
C GLU A 829 -3.06 -17.73 5.89
N ASP A 830 -3.78 -17.28 6.92
CA ASP A 830 -4.39 -18.15 7.93
C ASP A 830 -5.61 -18.85 7.29
N ALA A 831 -5.38 -19.69 6.29
CA ALA A 831 -6.42 -20.41 5.58
C ALA A 831 -7.00 -21.51 6.48
N GLY A 832 -8.24 -21.32 6.94
CA GLY A 832 -9.05 -22.41 7.50
C GLY A 832 -8.85 -22.75 8.98
N LYS A 833 -8.18 -21.89 9.77
CA LYS A 833 -8.42 -21.89 11.23
C LYS A 833 -9.72 -21.11 11.46
N ALA A 834 -10.85 -21.79 11.28
CA ALA A 834 -12.11 -21.29 11.83
C ALA A 834 -11.89 -21.07 13.33
N ALA A 835 -12.34 -19.91 13.81
CA ALA A 835 -12.40 -19.60 15.24
C ALA A 835 -13.11 -20.72 16.01
#